data_AF-A0A2G6WZV9-F1
#
_entry.id   AF-A0A2G6WZV9-F1
#
_cell.length_a   1.000
_cell.length_b   1.000
_cell.length_c   1.000
_cell.angle_alpha   90.00
_cell.angle_beta   90.00
_cell.angle_gamma   90.00
#
_symmetry.space_group_name_H-M   'P 1'
#
loop_
_entity.id
_entity.type
_entity.pdbx_description
1 polymer ?
#
loop_
_entity_poly.entity_id
_entity_poly.type
_entity_poly.pdbx_seq_one_letter_code
_entity_poly.pdbx_strand_id
1 'polypeptide(L)'
;MPYQPKPGVCDCSETPLLEEEAIILFPCLGSPLLLAPDQVKASIFIAAPSSMRGKAKAAIPTGEAVDMYRLVDQHLRVVDLSSKQESEQAEGSTKTGTLFGDGTACAAAKPCIKAWLVGSFGPGALVNDRHGRPFATIAPAAAQIYTKVQDIYEIELDLSAPPFADLQKPGTMKSLAWMIRLGTEDRKLEAFKGVKYAEAQDLAIARFLQQQAARDPWHFDKLHEFAMPPPDVPFSWSKPGQRPALDTLLKSWHPVKRMTKPRLKLGHLSDVHINVRQNAMSRSDAKVLEEADTAWNRPVGSKVCNSFEALKKLFETMATGSNQVDVVLLTGDLIDYNRNFNPMAEPGGPGRIGEQWKAFNLLGNVFDKDKGRRLYPRGLDDMMVFSLVREMYRNPAYQLPIIMTSGNHEAYQVPYGISARVEAGDRHNWAFMLGVLETTTPNRRDARKRMEENARTSWPDGNVPAEARRTQRALAQPDAVERHRAQFEAASAWTRGKANEGMSRDHNMTIYEACLAYGPTYGHALTGYNFDGGQFDWFYALFTPLADVVYAYGAESTDKLGTKAGQVIAALGWGIDENFKNLLGVAEAGVDRQGSGILPRATESFSQNQLKLLKQARSYKAASEGTLTVATHFTIVSFDEPEPYSNVTKKKDRVFFHPRDGATGVWGMKAALNHVNVGTCEKNQATYLAQYVQPMDQAKTGPNPKVDWHLSGHSHRSGVYKLGWDPRGIYASDGWRVEVREAKDPGIHNTQTVKPNTVTALIVSSCGGPIGYQNLDGELSAWTGRPPAGTALDPATGDIRQVKTDRCHVEGEFKGKGFNEKPRLAVALDYLHAMSGLPKKGNIRVPLRFKPGYFAKSGQLELVLSEQVRKLGCVVSVTLWVFEKNSQKRPDGSREETKTWHPIVPRLNGTTLSFKDEDRAMLLSMMDATTASSNSALAMAWSPRSVVENYPNTEYVMLRQRLVQAFCEVTLKEPSLTDAGENWGKDVLHADPWVFPMDIALIDGNVNMGGFSLDKSDPARPRSAVWHFGRPMGERGEVPDWDFLSDNFASKGYVDKKSAIWVNKNPVR
;
A
#
# COMPACT_ATOMS: atom_id res chain seq x y z
N MET A 1 21.91 9.05 -60.46
CA MET A 1 20.80 8.30 -61.09
C MET A 1 19.98 7.68 -59.98
N PRO A 2 18.64 7.79 -59.97
CA PRO A 2 17.83 6.99 -59.06
C PRO A 2 17.86 5.53 -59.54
N TYR A 3 18.21 4.63 -58.64
CA TYR A 3 18.22 3.19 -58.87
C TYR A 3 16.78 2.69 -59.12
N GLN A 4 16.55 1.97 -60.22
CA GLN A 4 15.30 1.23 -60.44
C GLN A 4 15.53 -0.25 -60.06
N PRO A 5 14.86 -0.79 -59.03
CA PRO A 5 14.98 -2.19 -58.68
C PRO A 5 14.41 -3.08 -59.79
N LYS A 6 15.09 -4.19 -60.08
CA LYS A 6 14.59 -5.23 -60.99
C LYS A 6 13.26 -5.80 -60.47
N PRO A 7 12.26 -6.08 -61.33
CA PRO A 7 11.03 -6.73 -60.91
C PRO A 7 11.34 -8.08 -60.24
N GLY A 8 10.92 -8.26 -58.98
CA GLY A 8 11.00 -9.54 -58.27
C GLY A 8 12.14 -9.70 -57.26
N VAL A 9 13.04 -8.72 -57.10
CA VAL A 9 14.07 -8.75 -56.04
C VAL A 9 13.78 -7.65 -55.03
N CYS A 10 13.38 -8.06 -53.83
CA CYS A 10 13.24 -7.17 -52.68
C CYS A 10 14.62 -6.97 -52.05
N ASP A 11 15.41 -6.07 -52.63
CA ASP A 11 16.74 -5.78 -52.12
C ASP A 11 16.62 -4.91 -50.86
N CYS A 12 16.81 -5.52 -49.70
CA CYS A 12 16.83 -4.84 -48.41
C CYS A 12 18.22 -4.20 -48.12
N SER A 13 19.09 -4.11 -49.14
CA SER A 13 20.30 -3.26 -49.16
C SER A 13 20.03 -1.78 -49.43
N GLU A 14 18.78 -1.38 -49.70
CA GLU A 14 18.38 0.03 -49.61
C GLU A 14 18.85 0.62 -48.28
N THR A 15 19.36 1.86 -48.29
CA THR A 15 19.92 2.56 -47.13
C THR A 15 19.06 2.27 -45.90
N PRO A 16 19.62 1.67 -44.83
CA PRO A 16 18.80 1.14 -43.76
C PRO A 16 17.89 2.23 -43.20
N LEU A 17 16.58 2.00 -43.22
CA LEU A 17 15.56 2.86 -42.60
C LEU A 17 15.61 2.79 -41.06
N LEU A 18 16.81 2.61 -40.48
CA LEU A 18 17.06 2.28 -39.07
C LEU A 18 16.69 3.39 -38.08
N GLU A 19 15.98 4.43 -38.51
CA GLU A 19 15.60 5.59 -37.69
C GLU A 19 14.11 5.60 -37.30
N GLU A 20 13.29 4.64 -37.76
CA GLU A 20 11.88 4.57 -37.39
C GLU A 20 11.70 4.10 -35.93
N GLU A 21 11.43 5.05 -35.03
CA GLU A 21 11.16 4.82 -33.60
C GLU A 21 9.76 4.21 -33.39
N ALA A 22 9.67 2.89 -33.15
CA ALA A 22 8.44 2.23 -32.71
C ALA A 22 8.51 1.77 -31.24
N ILE A 23 7.37 1.74 -30.58
CA ILE A 23 7.20 1.37 -29.17
C ILE A 23 6.47 0.04 -29.10
N ILE A 24 7.02 -0.96 -28.40
CA ILE A 24 6.35 -2.25 -28.22
C ILE A 24 5.34 -2.11 -27.07
N LEU A 25 4.05 -2.16 -27.41
CA LEU A 25 2.95 -2.07 -26.45
C LEU A 25 2.71 -3.40 -25.73
N PHE A 26 2.83 -4.49 -26.47
CA PHE A 26 2.67 -5.85 -25.97
C PHE A 26 3.59 -6.81 -26.74
N PRO A 27 4.45 -7.60 -26.07
CA PRO A 27 4.63 -7.65 -24.61
C PRO A 27 5.41 -6.46 -24.04
N CYS A 28 5.29 -6.24 -22.74
CA CYS A 28 6.10 -5.29 -21.95
C CYS A 28 6.34 -5.86 -20.54
N LEU A 29 7.17 -5.21 -19.71
CA LEU A 29 7.62 -5.76 -18.43
C LEU A 29 6.47 -6.15 -17.48
N GLY A 30 5.41 -5.34 -17.42
CA GLY A 30 4.19 -5.59 -16.66
C GLY A 30 3.10 -6.32 -17.44
N SER A 31 3.35 -6.71 -18.69
CA SER A 31 2.43 -7.52 -19.50
C SER A 31 3.20 -8.46 -20.44
N PRO A 32 3.78 -9.55 -19.91
CA PRO A 32 4.63 -10.46 -20.66
C PRO A 32 3.84 -11.32 -21.64
N LEU A 33 4.46 -11.73 -22.75
CA LEU A 33 3.85 -12.66 -23.70
C LEU A 33 4.04 -14.10 -23.21
N LEU A 34 2.93 -14.73 -22.85
CA LEU A 34 2.89 -16.12 -22.38
C LEU A 34 2.45 -17.02 -23.53
N LEU A 35 3.36 -17.86 -24.01
CA LEU A 35 3.09 -18.80 -25.10
C LEU A 35 2.67 -20.16 -24.52
N ALA A 36 1.56 -20.71 -25.01
CA ALA A 36 1.14 -22.07 -24.66
C ALA A 36 2.09 -23.12 -25.27
N PRO A 37 2.17 -24.35 -24.70
CA PRO A 37 3.14 -25.37 -25.13
C PRO A 37 3.19 -25.58 -26.64
N ASP A 38 2.03 -25.71 -27.29
CA ASP A 38 1.90 -26.03 -28.72
C ASP A 38 1.62 -24.79 -29.60
N GLN A 39 1.75 -23.59 -29.05
CA GLN A 39 1.43 -22.36 -29.78
C GLN A 39 2.50 -22.06 -30.84
N VAL A 40 2.10 -22.07 -32.11
CA VAL A 40 3.00 -21.83 -33.26
C VAL A 40 2.90 -20.41 -33.80
N LYS A 41 1.89 -19.63 -33.41
CA LYS A 41 1.71 -18.24 -33.83
C LYS A 41 1.39 -17.34 -32.66
N ALA A 42 1.93 -16.13 -32.66
CA ALA A 42 1.66 -15.12 -31.66
C ALA A 42 1.54 -13.73 -32.28
N SER A 43 0.78 -12.85 -31.62
CA SER A 43 0.70 -11.44 -31.98
C SER A 43 1.48 -10.59 -30.98
N ILE A 44 2.25 -9.64 -31.52
CA ILE A 44 2.78 -8.50 -30.76
C ILE A 44 2.12 -7.22 -31.27
N PHE A 45 2.06 -6.20 -30.42
CA PHE A 45 1.49 -4.90 -30.77
C PHE A 45 2.52 -3.81 -30.63
N ILE A 46 2.64 -2.98 -31.66
CA ILE A 46 3.53 -1.82 -31.66
C ILE A 46 2.73 -0.54 -31.91
N ALA A 47 3.16 0.56 -31.31
CA ALA A 47 2.81 1.91 -31.75
C ALA A 47 3.96 2.47 -32.59
N ALA A 48 3.64 3.05 -33.73
CA ALA A 48 4.63 3.59 -34.67
C ALA A 48 4.22 4.98 -35.19
N PRO A 49 5.17 5.76 -35.72
CA PRO A 49 4.89 7.06 -36.32
C PRO A 49 4.06 6.91 -37.60
N SER A 50 3.31 7.95 -37.97
CA SER A 50 2.48 7.94 -39.19
C SER A 50 3.29 7.87 -40.49
N SER A 51 4.58 8.25 -40.45
CA SER A 51 5.54 8.03 -41.56
C SER A 51 5.66 6.55 -41.96
N MET A 52 5.47 5.63 -41.01
CA MET A 52 5.56 4.20 -41.24
C MET A 52 4.41 3.67 -42.12
N ARG A 53 3.25 4.34 -42.13
CA ARG A 53 2.05 3.89 -42.86
C ARG A 53 2.28 3.72 -44.37
N GLY A 54 2.94 4.71 -44.99
CA GLY A 54 3.29 4.66 -46.41
C GLY A 54 4.32 3.57 -46.72
N LYS A 55 5.31 3.40 -45.84
CA LYS A 55 6.39 2.40 -45.96
C LYS A 55 5.87 0.97 -45.82
N ALA A 56 4.94 0.76 -44.90
CA ALA A 56 4.30 -0.53 -44.67
C ALA A 56 3.18 -0.84 -45.70
N LYS A 57 2.84 0.12 -46.58
CA LYS A 57 1.71 0.05 -47.53
C LYS A 57 0.40 -0.37 -46.87
N ALA A 58 0.10 0.23 -45.72
CA ALA A 58 -1.13 -0.06 -44.99
C ALA A 58 -2.30 0.79 -45.52
N ALA A 59 -3.39 0.15 -45.92
CA ALA A 59 -4.65 0.83 -46.27
C ALA A 59 -5.43 1.26 -45.01
N ILE A 60 -6.11 2.40 -45.07
CA ILE A 60 -6.94 2.95 -43.98
C ILE A 60 -8.41 2.55 -44.19
N PRO A 61 -9.17 2.15 -43.15
CA PRO A 61 -8.79 1.52 -41.88
C PRO A 61 -8.71 -0.01 -42.02
N THR A 62 -7.95 -0.71 -41.15
CA THR A 62 -7.88 -2.20 -41.07
C THR A 62 -7.28 -2.93 -42.28
N GLY A 63 -6.40 -2.27 -43.04
CA GLY A 63 -5.66 -2.92 -44.13
C GLY A 63 -4.49 -3.77 -43.65
N GLU A 64 -4.19 -4.86 -44.37
CA GLU A 64 -2.91 -5.56 -44.24
C GLU A 64 -1.77 -4.60 -44.57
N ALA A 65 -0.79 -4.52 -43.68
CA ALA A 65 0.42 -3.73 -43.84
C ALA A 65 1.44 -4.58 -44.60
N VAL A 66 1.20 -4.75 -45.91
CA VAL A 66 1.82 -5.79 -46.74
C VAL A 66 3.35 -5.76 -46.80
N ASP A 67 3.98 -4.61 -46.54
CA ASP A 67 5.45 -4.46 -46.52
C ASP A 67 6.04 -4.32 -45.11
N MET A 68 5.23 -4.46 -44.05
CA MET A 68 5.68 -4.35 -42.66
C MET A 68 6.75 -5.38 -42.28
N TYR A 69 6.74 -6.58 -42.88
CA TYR A 69 7.74 -7.62 -42.61
C TYR A 69 9.18 -7.12 -42.82
N ARG A 70 9.41 -6.18 -43.73
CA ARG A 70 10.74 -5.58 -43.98
C ARG A 70 11.20 -4.75 -42.78
N LEU A 71 10.30 -3.95 -42.23
CA LEU A 71 10.59 -3.11 -41.06
C LEU A 71 10.79 -3.97 -39.82
N VAL A 72 9.95 -4.99 -39.62
CA VAL A 72 10.11 -5.94 -38.51
C VAL A 72 11.44 -6.67 -38.61
N ASP A 73 11.83 -7.15 -39.79
CA ASP A 73 13.16 -7.76 -39.98
C ASP A 73 14.28 -6.75 -39.67
N GLN A 74 14.18 -5.53 -40.17
CA GLN A 74 15.22 -4.51 -39.93
C GLN A 74 15.38 -4.13 -38.46
N HIS A 75 14.30 -4.04 -37.68
CA HIS A 75 14.33 -3.45 -36.34
C HIS A 75 14.17 -4.43 -35.17
N LEU A 76 13.35 -5.48 -35.30
CA LEU A 76 13.03 -6.35 -34.18
C LEU A 76 14.18 -7.34 -33.90
N ARG A 77 14.52 -7.56 -32.64
CA ARG A 77 15.49 -8.58 -32.19
C ARG A 77 14.88 -9.46 -31.10
N VAL A 78 15.39 -10.68 -31.00
CA VAL A 78 15.19 -11.57 -29.85
C VAL A 78 16.49 -11.57 -29.05
N VAL A 79 16.43 -11.14 -27.80
CA VAL A 79 17.59 -11.01 -26.91
C VAL A 79 17.36 -11.76 -25.60
N ASP A 80 18.44 -11.98 -24.84
CA ASP A 80 18.33 -12.51 -23.50
C ASP A 80 17.85 -11.44 -22.51
N LEU A 81 17.05 -11.86 -21.55
CA LEU A 81 16.47 -10.95 -20.57
C LEU A 81 17.51 -10.43 -19.55
N SER A 82 18.66 -11.08 -19.46
CA SER A 82 19.81 -10.64 -18.66
C SER A 82 20.59 -9.51 -19.33
N SER A 83 20.61 -9.43 -20.67
CA SER A 83 21.37 -8.43 -21.41
C SER A 83 20.85 -8.27 -22.84
N LYS A 84 20.70 -7.00 -23.26
CA LYS A 84 20.40 -6.64 -24.66
C LYS A 84 21.64 -6.62 -25.57
N GLN A 85 22.84 -6.81 -25.01
CA GLN A 85 24.13 -6.81 -25.72
C GLN A 85 24.41 -5.53 -26.55
N GLU A 86 23.89 -4.38 -26.14
CA GLU A 86 23.94 -3.11 -26.89
C GLU A 86 25.38 -2.65 -27.23
N SER A 87 26.34 -2.92 -26.33
CA SER A 87 27.76 -2.61 -26.54
C SER A 87 28.49 -3.59 -27.47
N GLU A 88 28.05 -4.84 -27.54
CA GLU A 88 28.64 -5.88 -28.42
C GLU A 88 28.12 -5.75 -29.86
N GLN A 89 27.02 -5.02 -30.05
CA GLN A 89 26.49 -4.62 -31.37
C GLN A 89 27.32 -3.48 -32.03
N ALA A 90 28.45 -3.09 -31.43
CA ALA A 90 29.23 -1.89 -31.77
C ALA A 90 30.10 -1.94 -33.05
N GLU A 91 30.32 -3.10 -33.68
CA GLU A 91 31.24 -3.19 -34.82
C GLU A 91 30.60 -3.01 -36.20
N GLY A 92 29.28 -2.79 -36.28
CA GLY A 92 28.60 -2.75 -37.59
C GLY A 92 28.60 -4.12 -38.30
N SER A 93 28.75 -5.20 -37.53
CA SER A 93 28.66 -6.56 -38.02
C SER A 93 27.23 -6.83 -38.49
N THR A 94 27.07 -7.09 -39.79
CA THR A 94 25.86 -7.66 -40.36
C THR A 94 25.53 -9.05 -39.82
N LYS A 95 26.40 -9.68 -38.98
CA LYS A 95 26.08 -10.90 -38.24
C LYS A 95 25.19 -10.68 -37.01
N THR A 96 25.05 -9.45 -36.54
CA THR A 96 24.06 -9.03 -35.51
C THR A 96 22.92 -8.18 -36.09
N GLY A 97 22.95 -8.00 -37.42
CA GLY A 97 21.91 -8.44 -38.37
C GLY A 97 20.55 -7.76 -38.29
N THR A 98 19.80 -7.78 -39.40
CA THR A 98 18.34 -7.83 -39.33
C THR A 98 17.92 -9.06 -38.51
N LEU A 99 16.66 -9.19 -38.13
CA LEU A 99 16.11 -10.34 -37.40
C LEU A 99 16.54 -11.68 -38.05
N PHE A 100 16.63 -11.74 -39.38
CA PHE A 100 17.02 -12.92 -40.17
C PHE A 100 18.48 -12.93 -40.68
N GLY A 101 19.31 -11.92 -40.35
CA GLY A 101 20.78 -12.04 -40.31
C GLY A 101 21.62 -11.89 -41.60
N ASP A 102 21.08 -11.80 -42.81
CA ASP A 102 21.92 -11.69 -44.05
C ASP A 102 21.67 -10.46 -44.95
N GLY A 103 20.70 -9.60 -44.62
CA GLY A 103 20.34 -8.41 -45.42
C GLY A 103 19.67 -8.69 -46.78
N THR A 104 19.57 -9.95 -47.21
CA THR A 104 18.83 -10.43 -48.39
C THR A 104 17.55 -11.22 -48.02
N ALA A 105 17.36 -11.49 -46.72
CA ALA A 105 16.33 -12.35 -46.12
C ALA A 105 14.90 -11.80 -46.08
N CYS A 106 14.60 -10.70 -46.76
CA CYS A 106 13.21 -10.23 -46.90
C CYS A 106 12.29 -11.31 -47.51
N ALA A 107 12.83 -12.23 -48.32
CA ALA A 107 12.11 -13.42 -48.79
C ALA A 107 11.80 -14.44 -47.67
N ALA A 108 12.66 -14.59 -46.66
CA ALA A 108 12.47 -15.48 -45.52
C ALA A 108 11.59 -14.87 -44.42
N ALA A 109 11.67 -13.56 -44.22
CA ALA A 109 10.82 -12.81 -43.28
C ALA A 109 9.35 -12.76 -43.75
N LYS A 110 9.11 -12.55 -45.06
CA LYS A 110 7.77 -12.39 -45.66
C LYS A 110 6.76 -13.51 -45.32
N PRO A 111 7.09 -14.81 -45.41
CA PRO A 111 6.15 -15.86 -45.03
C PRO A 111 5.93 -15.97 -43.51
N CYS A 112 6.90 -15.51 -42.70
CA CYS A 112 6.89 -15.70 -41.24
C CYS A 112 6.29 -14.51 -40.48
N ILE A 113 6.20 -13.33 -41.10
CA ILE A 113 5.73 -12.10 -40.48
C ILE A 113 4.59 -11.51 -41.30
N LYS A 114 3.47 -11.24 -40.63
CA LYS A 114 2.34 -10.52 -41.20
C LYS A 114 1.92 -9.40 -40.26
N ALA A 115 1.35 -8.32 -40.80
CA ALA A 115 0.92 -7.22 -39.95
C ALA A 115 -0.31 -6.49 -40.49
N TRP A 116 -0.99 -5.79 -39.59
CA TRP A 116 -2.21 -5.03 -39.86
C TRP A 116 -2.19 -3.71 -39.11
N LEU A 117 -2.66 -2.64 -39.75
CA LEU A 117 -2.96 -1.39 -39.07
C LEU A 117 -4.29 -1.52 -38.35
N VAL A 118 -4.27 -1.61 -37.02
CA VAL A 118 -5.44 -2.00 -36.20
C VAL A 118 -6.04 -0.85 -35.40
N GLY A 119 -5.36 0.29 -35.31
CA GLY A 119 -5.90 1.45 -34.61
C GLY A 119 -4.96 2.64 -34.54
N SER A 120 -5.27 3.55 -33.62
CA SER A 120 -4.46 4.72 -33.34
C SER A 120 -4.10 4.77 -31.86
N PHE A 121 -2.88 5.24 -31.60
CA PHE A 121 -2.33 5.44 -30.28
C PHE A 121 -2.80 6.78 -29.71
N GLY A 122 -3.28 6.75 -28.46
CA GLY A 122 -3.79 7.93 -27.79
C GLY A 122 -4.26 7.63 -26.37
N PRO A 123 -4.51 8.67 -25.55
CA PRO A 123 -4.88 8.50 -24.15
C PRO A 123 -6.22 7.77 -24.02
N GLY A 124 -6.24 6.66 -23.28
CA GLY A 124 -7.45 5.86 -23.07
C GLY A 124 -7.94 5.11 -24.32
N ALA A 125 -7.14 5.04 -25.39
CA ALA A 125 -7.51 4.35 -26.62
C ALA A 125 -7.71 2.85 -26.37
N LEU A 126 -8.83 2.30 -26.85
CA LEU A 126 -9.09 0.87 -26.83
C LEU A 126 -8.37 0.20 -28.01
N VAL A 127 -7.45 -0.70 -27.71
CA VAL A 127 -6.70 -1.45 -28.72
C VAL A 127 -7.46 -2.71 -29.09
N ASN A 128 -7.73 -2.84 -30.39
CA ASN A 128 -8.34 -4.03 -30.97
C ASN A 128 -7.29 -4.79 -31.79
N ASP A 129 -7.48 -6.09 -31.94
CA ASP A 129 -6.76 -6.86 -32.95
C ASP A 129 -7.37 -6.70 -34.35
N ARG A 130 -6.76 -7.35 -35.34
CA ARG A 130 -7.19 -7.34 -36.75
C ARG A 130 -8.60 -7.88 -36.98
N HIS A 131 -9.16 -8.62 -36.02
CA HIS A 131 -10.53 -9.13 -36.09
C HIS A 131 -11.53 -8.19 -35.38
N GLY A 132 -11.07 -7.03 -34.91
CA GLY A 132 -11.88 -6.04 -34.20
C GLY A 132 -12.16 -6.42 -32.74
N ARG A 133 -11.40 -7.38 -32.17
CA ARG A 133 -11.59 -7.84 -30.80
C ARG A 133 -10.77 -6.96 -29.83
N PRO A 134 -11.40 -6.33 -28.82
CA PRO A 134 -10.67 -5.55 -27.83
C PRO A 134 -9.75 -6.41 -26.97
N PHE A 135 -8.49 -6.01 -26.77
CA PHE A 135 -7.58 -6.74 -25.89
C PHE A 135 -6.89 -5.87 -24.83
N ALA A 136 -6.74 -4.56 -25.05
CA ALA A 136 -6.11 -3.68 -24.06
C ALA A 136 -6.60 -2.23 -24.17
N THR A 137 -6.31 -1.43 -23.15
CA THR A 137 -6.48 0.04 -23.17
C THR A 137 -5.12 0.73 -23.02
N ILE A 138 -4.84 1.77 -23.81
CA ILE A 138 -3.64 2.61 -23.67
C ILE A 138 -3.79 3.51 -22.44
N ALA A 139 -2.78 3.51 -21.57
CA ALA A 139 -2.75 4.39 -20.41
C ALA A 139 -2.61 5.86 -20.82
N PRO A 140 -3.39 6.80 -20.25
CA PRO A 140 -3.24 8.23 -20.53
C PRO A 140 -1.83 8.77 -20.30
N ALA A 141 -1.14 8.33 -19.24
CA ALA A 141 0.23 8.74 -18.95
C ALA A 141 1.24 8.22 -20.01
N ALA A 142 1.07 6.99 -20.50
CA ALA A 142 1.90 6.44 -21.58
C ALA A 142 1.81 7.30 -22.85
N ALA A 143 0.61 7.79 -23.18
CA ALA A 143 0.42 8.67 -24.33
C ALA A 143 1.11 10.04 -24.19
N GLN A 144 1.36 10.51 -22.95
CA GLN A 144 2.12 11.74 -22.69
C GLN A 144 3.64 11.53 -22.80
N ILE A 145 4.11 10.29 -22.61
CA ILE A 145 5.53 9.92 -22.71
C ILE A 145 5.90 9.63 -24.17
N TYR A 146 5.12 8.79 -24.85
CA TYR A 146 5.41 8.31 -26.20
C TYR A 146 4.73 9.18 -27.26
N THR A 147 5.17 10.44 -27.39
CA THR A 147 4.50 11.45 -28.23
C THR A 147 4.80 11.36 -29.73
N LYS A 148 5.78 10.54 -30.13
CA LYS A 148 6.22 10.40 -31.52
C LYS A 148 5.46 9.32 -32.31
N VAL A 149 4.59 8.55 -31.66
CA VAL A 149 3.85 7.44 -32.27
C VAL A 149 2.36 7.77 -32.37
N GLN A 150 1.70 7.24 -33.39
CA GLN A 150 0.30 7.55 -33.71
C GLN A 150 -0.50 6.33 -34.17
N ASP A 151 0.12 5.41 -34.90
CA ASP A 151 -0.55 4.26 -35.49
C ASP A 151 -0.24 2.99 -34.70
N ILE A 152 -1.24 2.13 -34.49
CA ILE A 152 -1.04 0.84 -33.82
C ILE A 152 -1.09 -0.27 -34.86
N TYR A 153 -0.05 -1.12 -34.84
CA TYR A 153 0.03 -2.31 -35.67
C TYR A 153 -0.03 -3.57 -34.82
N GLU A 154 -0.79 -4.55 -35.28
CA GLU A 154 -0.66 -5.95 -34.85
C GLU A 154 0.34 -6.63 -35.79
N ILE A 155 1.32 -7.33 -35.22
CA ILE A 155 2.31 -8.13 -35.97
C ILE A 155 2.16 -9.59 -35.54
N GLU A 156 1.77 -10.45 -36.47
CA GLU A 156 1.78 -11.90 -36.31
C GLU A 156 3.18 -12.45 -36.60
N LEU A 157 3.69 -13.26 -35.69
CA LEU A 157 4.94 -14.01 -35.81
C LEU A 157 4.63 -15.50 -35.96
N ASP A 158 5.20 -16.13 -36.99
CA ASP A 158 5.28 -17.58 -37.10
C ASP A 158 6.46 -18.09 -36.28
N LEU A 159 6.16 -18.63 -35.10
CA LEU A 159 7.16 -19.07 -34.14
C LEU A 159 7.84 -20.38 -34.55
N SER A 160 7.36 -21.07 -35.60
CA SER A 160 7.92 -22.35 -36.05
C SER A 160 9.18 -22.19 -36.91
N ALA A 161 9.44 -20.99 -37.41
CA ALA A 161 10.58 -20.66 -38.25
C ALA A 161 11.73 -19.97 -37.48
N PRO A 162 12.99 -20.11 -37.91
CA PRO A 162 14.07 -19.21 -37.47
C PRO A 162 13.71 -17.74 -37.74
N PRO A 163 14.12 -16.78 -36.90
CA PRO A 163 14.94 -16.92 -35.68
C PRO A 163 14.10 -17.21 -34.41
N PHE A 164 12.80 -17.45 -34.53
CA PHE A 164 11.90 -17.62 -33.38
C PHE A 164 11.99 -19.02 -32.73
N ALA A 165 12.83 -19.91 -33.25
CA ALA A 165 13.07 -21.24 -32.68
C ALA A 165 13.50 -21.19 -31.20
N ASP A 166 14.18 -20.13 -30.76
CA ASP A 166 14.52 -19.97 -29.34
C ASP A 166 13.31 -19.60 -28.46
N LEU A 167 12.26 -18.99 -29.03
CA LEU A 167 10.96 -18.78 -28.35
C LEU A 167 10.14 -20.08 -28.28
N GLN A 168 10.57 -21.15 -28.97
CA GLN A 168 9.97 -22.48 -28.89
C GLN A 168 10.56 -23.34 -27.74
N LYS A 169 11.70 -22.96 -27.18
CA LYS A 169 12.34 -23.72 -26.09
C LYS A 169 11.66 -23.40 -24.76
N PRO A 170 11.07 -24.38 -24.06
CA PRO A 170 10.53 -24.15 -22.72
C PRO A 170 11.65 -23.77 -21.74
N GLY A 171 11.34 -22.89 -20.78
CA GLY A 171 12.22 -22.56 -19.66
C GLY A 171 12.71 -21.12 -19.69
N THR A 172 13.65 -20.79 -20.58
CA THR A 172 14.30 -19.48 -20.56
C THR A 172 13.40 -18.36 -21.07
N MET A 173 13.33 -17.28 -20.30
CA MET A 173 12.60 -16.10 -20.69
C MET A 173 13.47 -15.21 -21.58
N LYS A 174 12.93 -14.81 -22.74
CA LYS A 174 13.57 -13.93 -23.71
C LYS A 174 12.96 -12.54 -23.65
N SER A 175 13.59 -11.56 -24.29
CA SER A 175 12.99 -10.25 -24.56
C SER A 175 12.96 -9.98 -26.05
N LEU A 176 11.93 -9.27 -26.49
CA LEU A 176 11.96 -8.57 -27.76
C LEU A 176 12.65 -7.21 -27.58
N ALA A 177 13.21 -6.66 -28.65
CA ALA A 177 13.75 -5.30 -28.66
C ALA A 177 13.58 -4.66 -30.05
N TRP A 178 13.00 -3.46 -30.13
CA TRP A 178 12.93 -2.69 -31.39
C TRP A 178 14.14 -1.78 -31.53
N MET A 179 15.15 -2.26 -32.24
CA MET A 179 16.46 -1.61 -32.37
C MET A 179 16.46 -0.52 -33.44
N ILE A 180 17.03 0.63 -33.11
CA ILE A 180 17.25 1.74 -34.03
C ILE A 180 18.71 2.17 -34.03
N ARG A 181 19.13 2.82 -35.12
CA ARG A 181 20.39 3.53 -35.19
C ARG A 181 20.25 4.85 -34.45
N LEU A 182 21.13 5.08 -33.49
CA LEU A 182 21.14 6.33 -32.73
C LEU A 182 21.69 7.47 -33.59
N GLY A 183 20.96 8.57 -33.65
CA GLY A 183 21.39 9.81 -34.30
C GLY A 183 22.50 10.54 -33.53
N THR A 184 23.03 11.61 -34.09
CA THR A 184 24.12 12.38 -33.46
C THR A 184 23.70 12.97 -32.11
N GLU A 185 22.47 13.48 -31.99
CA GLU A 185 21.97 14.03 -30.73
C GLU A 185 21.74 12.96 -29.66
N ASP A 186 21.26 11.77 -30.05
CA ASP A 186 20.99 10.69 -29.09
C ASP A 186 22.27 10.17 -28.44
N ARG A 187 23.37 10.14 -29.20
CA ARG A 187 24.69 9.73 -28.71
C ARG A 187 25.32 10.75 -27.76
N LYS A 188 24.75 11.95 -27.63
CA LYS A 188 25.15 12.93 -26.59
C LYS A 188 24.54 12.61 -25.24
N LEU A 189 23.48 11.79 -25.18
CA LEU A 189 22.94 11.32 -23.91
C LEU A 189 23.99 10.43 -23.24
N GLU A 190 24.32 10.72 -21.98
CA GLU A 190 25.39 10.03 -21.26
C GLU A 190 25.18 8.50 -21.25
N ALA A 191 23.92 8.06 -21.11
CA ALA A 191 23.51 6.66 -21.18
C ALA A 191 23.93 5.95 -22.48
N PHE A 192 23.96 6.65 -23.61
CA PHE A 192 24.20 6.07 -24.93
C PHE A 192 25.53 6.52 -25.56
N LYS A 193 26.43 7.09 -24.77
CA LYS A 193 27.73 7.54 -25.24
C LYS A 193 28.56 6.33 -25.71
N GLY A 194 29.00 6.37 -26.97
CA GLY A 194 29.73 5.25 -27.59
C GLY A 194 28.84 4.09 -28.08
N VAL A 195 27.52 4.18 -27.88
CA VAL A 195 26.54 3.20 -28.38
C VAL A 195 26.08 3.63 -29.79
N LYS A 196 26.01 2.68 -30.73
CA LYS A 196 25.56 2.94 -32.11
C LYS A 196 24.08 2.61 -32.32
N TYR A 197 23.58 1.61 -31.60
CA TYR A 197 22.23 1.09 -31.70
C TYR A 197 21.65 0.90 -30.29
N ALA A 198 20.39 1.24 -30.10
CA ALA A 198 19.66 0.96 -28.88
C ALA A 198 18.19 0.71 -29.20
N GLU A 199 17.44 0.21 -28.23
CA GLU A 199 16.00 0.11 -28.37
C GLU A 199 15.35 1.50 -28.39
N ALA A 200 14.40 1.71 -29.31
CA ALA A 200 13.71 2.99 -29.45
C ALA A 200 12.97 3.41 -28.17
N GLN A 201 12.40 2.43 -27.45
CA GLN A 201 11.69 2.70 -26.19
C GLN A 201 12.64 3.00 -25.03
N ASP A 202 13.86 2.44 -25.01
CA ASP A 202 14.90 2.82 -24.05
C ASP A 202 15.33 4.27 -24.24
N LEU A 203 15.48 4.70 -25.50
CA LEU A 203 15.77 6.09 -25.84
C LEU A 203 14.63 7.03 -25.40
N ALA A 204 13.37 6.62 -25.59
CA ALA A 204 12.21 7.38 -25.11
C ALA A 204 12.20 7.50 -23.58
N ILE A 205 12.48 6.42 -22.85
CA ILE A 205 12.58 6.41 -21.39
C ILE A 205 13.73 7.31 -20.92
N ALA A 206 14.92 7.21 -21.52
CA ALA A 206 16.06 8.05 -21.15
C ALA A 206 15.78 9.54 -21.38
N ARG A 207 15.16 9.90 -22.51
CA ARG A 207 14.71 11.28 -22.80
C ARG A 207 13.67 11.75 -21.78
N PHE A 208 12.71 10.89 -21.42
CA PHE A 208 11.70 11.18 -20.40
C PHE A 208 12.36 11.45 -19.04
N LEU A 209 13.23 10.56 -18.57
CA LEU A 209 13.92 10.70 -17.29
C LEU A 209 14.80 11.96 -17.24
N GLN A 210 15.48 12.30 -18.34
CA GLN A 210 16.25 13.54 -18.45
C GLN A 210 15.35 14.78 -18.38
N GLN A 211 14.21 14.77 -19.07
CA GLN A 211 13.23 15.87 -19.02
C GLN A 211 12.61 16.00 -17.62
N GLN A 212 12.33 14.89 -16.95
CA GLN A 212 11.85 14.87 -15.58
C GLN A 212 12.90 15.46 -14.63
N ALA A 213 14.16 15.05 -14.72
CA ALA A 213 15.25 15.62 -13.93
C ALA A 213 15.45 17.13 -14.15
N ALA A 214 15.12 17.64 -15.35
CA ALA A 214 15.16 19.08 -15.64
C ALA A 214 13.94 19.85 -15.11
N ARG A 215 12.79 19.19 -14.95
CA ARG A 215 11.52 19.82 -14.52
C ARG A 215 11.27 19.69 -13.02
N ASP A 216 11.62 18.55 -12.44
CA ASP A 216 11.44 18.23 -11.03
C ASP A 216 12.77 18.40 -10.28
N PRO A 217 12.90 19.45 -9.44
CA PRO A 217 14.12 19.67 -8.65
C PRO A 217 14.39 18.55 -7.63
N TRP A 218 13.43 17.65 -7.40
CA TRP A 218 13.51 16.55 -6.46
C TRP A 218 13.78 15.20 -7.14
N HIS A 219 14.08 15.16 -8.43
CA HIS A 219 14.33 13.91 -9.12
C HIS A 219 15.53 13.13 -8.55
N PHE A 220 15.42 11.81 -8.44
CA PHE A 220 16.57 10.98 -8.05
C PHE A 220 17.60 10.90 -9.20
N ASP A 221 18.87 11.13 -8.88
CA ASP A 221 19.92 11.31 -9.90
C ASP A 221 20.46 10.01 -10.49
N LYS A 222 20.38 8.90 -9.75
CA LYS A 222 20.99 7.61 -10.13
C LYS A 222 19.94 6.62 -10.56
N LEU A 223 19.72 6.46 -11.86
CA LEU A 223 18.62 5.65 -12.39
C LEU A 223 19.11 4.28 -12.87
N HIS A 224 19.75 3.53 -11.96
CA HIS A 224 20.24 2.18 -12.22
C HIS A 224 19.62 1.16 -11.26
N GLU A 225 19.33 -0.05 -11.76
CA GLU A 225 18.83 -1.19 -11.01
C GLU A 225 19.62 -1.42 -9.71
N PHE A 226 18.90 -1.70 -8.63
CA PHE A 226 19.48 -2.18 -7.38
C PHE A 226 19.84 -3.66 -7.51
N ALA A 227 21.02 -4.06 -7.04
CA ALA A 227 21.35 -5.47 -6.90
C ALA A 227 20.48 -6.12 -5.81
N MET A 228 19.67 -7.10 -6.20
CA MET A 228 18.84 -7.85 -5.25
C MET A 228 19.71 -8.83 -4.47
N PRO A 229 19.62 -8.86 -3.13
CA PRO A 229 20.36 -9.82 -2.32
C PRO A 229 19.78 -11.23 -2.50
N PRO A 230 20.56 -12.28 -2.19
CA PRO A 230 20.06 -13.66 -2.15
C PRO A 230 18.83 -13.82 -1.23
N PRO A 231 18.09 -14.95 -1.32
CA PRO A 231 17.01 -15.26 -0.39
C PRO A 231 17.43 -15.12 1.07
N ASP A 232 16.50 -14.63 1.91
CA ASP A 232 16.66 -14.52 3.36
C ASP A 232 17.84 -13.66 3.85
N VAL A 233 18.38 -12.82 2.96
CA VAL A 233 19.34 -11.77 3.27
C VAL A 233 18.65 -10.40 3.10
N PRO A 234 18.57 -9.56 4.15
CA PRO A 234 17.98 -8.23 4.06
C PRO A 234 18.72 -7.33 3.07
N PHE A 235 18.00 -6.44 2.41
CA PHE A 235 18.56 -5.42 1.54
C PHE A 235 19.35 -4.36 2.33
N SER A 236 20.53 -3.99 1.82
CA SER A 236 21.41 -3.01 2.45
C SER A 236 21.37 -1.64 1.77
N TRP A 237 20.96 -0.63 2.52
CA TRP A 237 20.91 0.77 2.07
C TRP A 237 22.17 1.60 2.40
N SER A 238 23.12 1.04 3.14
CA SER A 238 24.38 1.75 3.46
C SER A 238 25.32 1.84 2.25
N LYS A 239 25.28 0.83 1.37
CA LYS A 239 25.97 0.78 0.09
C LYS A 239 25.09 -0.01 -0.90
N PRO A 240 23.99 0.59 -1.40
CA PRO A 240 23.14 -0.12 -2.33
C PRO A 240 23.94 -0.46 -3.58
N GLY A 241 23.94 -1.72 -3.98
CA GLY A 241 24.77 -2.27 -5.06
C GLY A 241 24.32 -1.83 -6.45
N GLN A 242 24.15 -0.53 -6.70
CA GLN A 242 23.91 0.02 -8.03
C GLN A 242 25.23 0.12 -8.80
N ARG A 243 25.26 -0.38 -10.04
CA ARG A 243 26.39 -0.22 -10.95
C ARG A 243 26.03 0.84 -12.00
N PRO A 244 26.89 1.84 -12.28
CA PRO A 244 26.62 2.83 -13.32
C PRO A 244 26.98 2.27 -14.70
N ALA A 245 26.29 1.21 -15.12
CA ALA A 245 26.52 0.53 -16.38
C ALA A 245 25.20 0.40 -17.18
N LEU A 246 25.30 0.43 -18.52
CA LEU A 246 24.16 0.44 -19.44
C LEU A 246 23.23 -0.78 -19.29
N ASP A 247 23.77 -1.93 -18.92
CA ASP A 247 23.02 -3.15 -18.64
C ASP A 247 22.07 -2.99 -17.44
N THR A 248 22.44 -2.14 -16.49
CA THR A 248 21.70 -1.84 -15.26
C THR A 248 20.95 -0.51 -15.29
N LEU A 249 21.03 0.29 -16.36
CA LEU A 249 20.19 1.50 -16.49
C LEU A 249 18.71 1.12 -16.56
N LEU A 250 17.82 1.93 -15.95
CA LEU A 250 16.38 1.75 -16.12
C LEU A 250 16.00 1.83 -17.60
N LYS A 251 15.37 0.77 -18.09
CA LYS A 251 15.07 0.60 -19.51
C LYS A 251 13.85 -0.28 -19.74
N SER A 252 13.32 -0.27 -20.96
CA SER A 252 12.19 -1.10 -21.33
C SER A 252 12.60 -2.56 -21.45
N TRP A 253 11.67 -3.47 -21.23
CA TRP A 253 11.87 -4.90 -21.46
C TRP A 253 10.54 -5.49 -21.97
N HIS A 254 10.62 -6.47 -22.86
CA HIS A 254 9.47 -7.02 -23.58
C HIS A 254 9.46 -8.55 -23.47
N PRO A 255 9.13 -9.09 -22.29
CA PRO A 255 9.40 -10.47 -21.95
C PRO A 255 8.51 -11.46 -22.71
N VAL A 256 9.09 -12.57 -23.13
CA VAL A 256 8.40 -13.69 -23.79
C VAL A 256 8.82 -14.98 -23.09
N LYS A 257 7.84 -15.80 -22.70
CA LYS A 257 8.09 -17.13 -22.12
C LYS A 257 7.18 -18.18 -22.72
N ARG A 258 7.77 -19.29 -23.16
CA ARG A 258 7.03 -20.52 -23.43
C ARG A 258 6.79 -21.28 -22.13
N MET A 259 5.52 -21.47 -21.84
CA MET A 259 5.07 -22.18 -20.66
C MET A 259 5.00 -23.69 -20.95
N THR A 260 5.01 -24.48 -19.88
CA THR A 260 5.00 -25.95 -19.97
C THR A 260 3.61 -26.56 -19.75
N LYS A 261 2.60 -25.75 -19.39
CA LYS A 261 1.26 -26.21 -19.02
C LYS A 261 0.18 -25.50 -19.84
N PRO A 262 -0.91 -26.18 -20.21
CA PRO A 262 -2.04 -25.57 -20.90
C PRO A 262 -2.93 -24.70 -19.99
N ARG A 263 -2.82 -24.86 -18.67
CA ARG A 263 -3.45 -24.00 -17.66
C ARG A 263 -2.41 -23.62 -16.62
N LEU A 264 -2.35 -22.33 -16.31
CA LEU A 264 -1.36 -21.73 -15.45
C LEU A 264 -1.93 -21.52 -14.05
N LYS A 265 -1.17 -21.95 -13.03
CA LYS A 265 -1.39 -21.56 -11.64
C LYS A 265 -1.09 -20.08 -11.49
N LEU A 266 -1.99 -19.35 -10.84
CA LEU A 266 -1.91 -17.90 -10.70
C LEU A 266 -1.57 -17.54 -9.25
N GLY A 267 -0.50 -16.78 -9.05
CA GLY A 267 -0.27 -16.02 -7.82
C GLY A 267 -0.95 -14.65 -7.91
N HIS A 268 -1.39 -14.10 -6.79
CA HIS A 268 -1.94 -12.76 -6.71
C HIS A 268 -1.37 -12.01 -5.51
N LEU A 269 -0.65 -10.93 -5.79
CA LEU A 269 -0.07 -10.00 -4.84
C LEU A 269 -0.67 -8.61 -5.09
N SER A 270 -1.06 -7.92 -4.03
CA SER A 270 -1.66 -6.58 -4.09
C SER A 270 -1.44 -5.88 -2.75
N ASP A 271 -1.62 -4.56 -2.69
CA ASP A 271 -1.37 -3.77 -1.46
C ASP A 271 0.03 -4.08 -0.91
N VAL A 272 1.04 -3.93 -1.74
CA VAL A 272 2.41 -4.29 -1.34
C VAL A 272 3.14 -3.12 -0.69
N HIS A 273 2.73 -1.87 -0.95
CA HIS A 273 3.18 -0.67 -0.25
C HIS A 273 4.70 -0.63 -0.02
N ILE A 274 5.49 -0.78 -1.09
CA ILE A 274 6.94 -0.58 -0.99
C ILE A 274 7.18 0.85 -0.55
N ASN A 275 7.93 0.98 0.54
CA ASN A 275 8.19 2.24 1.20
C ASN A 275 9.63 2.26 1.71
N VAL A 276 10.53 2.89 0.96
CA VAL A 276 11.96 2.83 1.29
C VAL A 276 12.28 3.49 2.65
N ARG A 277 11.40 4.37 3.15
CA ARG A 277 11.50 4.96 4.51
C ARG A 277 11.52 3.91 5.61
N GLN A 278 10.91 2.74 5.42
CA GLN A 278 10.98 1.63 6.37
C GLN A 278 12.41 1.18 6.65
N ASN A 279 13.31 1.35 5.68
CA ASN A 279 14.73 1.06 5.85
C ASN A 279 15.49 2.14 6.63
N ALA A 280 15.00 3.38 6.61
CA ALA A 280 15.51 4.41 7.51
C ALA A 280 15.04 4.14 8.94
N MET A 281 13.74 3.86 9.11
CA MET A 281 13.15 3.50 10.40
C MET A 281 13.81 2.28 11.03
N SER A 282 14.15 1.26 10.23
CA SER A 282 14.77 0.04 10.76
C SER A 282 16.15 0.26 11.39
N ARG A 283 16.75 1.44 11.17
CA ARG A 283 18.02 1.87 11.77
C ARG A 283 17.85 2.73 13.02
N SER A 284 16.62 3.03 13.44
CA SER A 284 16.35 3.77 14.67
C SER A 284 16.87 3.01 15.88
N ASP A 285 17.75 3.64 16.65
CA ASP A 285 18.35 3.09 17.87
C ASP A 285 17.52 3.34 19.13
N ALA A 286 16.40 4.07 19.01
CA ALA A 286 15.48 4.36 20.09
C ALA A 286 15.05 3.10 20.83
N LYS A 287 14.97 3.15 22.16
CA LYS A 287 14.41 2.09 22.98
C LYS A 287 13.18 2.57 23.73
N VAL A 288 12.30 1.62 24.06
CA VAL A 288 11.11 1.92 24.89
C VAL A 288 11.56 2.40 26.28
N LEU A 289 12.59 1.77 26.85
CA LEU A 289 13.21 2.17 28.12
C LEU A 289 14.70 2.42 27.90
N GLU A 290 15.12 3.67 27.77
CA GLU A 290 16.55 3.96 27.57
C GLU A 290 17.41 3.49 28.75
N GLU A 291 18.54 2.84 28.44
CA GLU A 291 19.49 2.25 29.41
C GLU A 291 18.95 1.11 30.30
N ALA A 292 17.70 0.67 30.13
CA ALA A 292 17.21 -0.54 30.81
C ALA A 292 17.80 -1.82 30.19
N ASP A 293 18.43 -2.64 31.03
CA ASP A 293 19.06 -3.90 30.63
C ASP A 293 18.06 -5.06 30.67
N THR A 294 17.31 -5.22 29.58
CA THR A 294 16.39 -6.36 29.40
C THR A 294 16.34 -6.82 27.94
N ALA A 295 16.21 -8.13 27.74
CA ALA A 295 16.36 -8.78 26.44
C ALA A 295 15.32 -8.33 25.38
N TRP A 296 14.13 -7.94 25.81
CA TRP A 296 13.04 -7.48 24.95
C TRP A 296 13.19 -6.01 24.51
N ASN A 297 13.95 -5.21 25.26
CA ASN A 297 14.10 -3.77 25.07
C ASN A 297 15.19 -3.45 24.03
N ARG A 298 15.01 -4.06 22.86
CA ARG A 298 15.83 -3.83 21.67
C ARG A 298 15.44 -2.51 21.00
N PRO A 299 16.32 -1.94 20.16
CA PRO A 299 15.98 -0.80 19.34
C PRO A 299 14.67 -0.99 18.57
N VAL A 300 13.81 0.02 18.57
CA VAL A 300 12.50 -0.02 17.91
C VAL A 300 12.63 -0.25 16.40
N GLY A 301 13.73 0.19 15.78
CA GLY A 301 14.01 -0.08 14.37
C GLY A 301 14.09 -1.58 14.06
N SER A 302 14.55 -2.41 15.00
CA SER A 302 14.61 -3.87 14.81
C SER A 302 13.24 -4.56 14.77
N LYS A 303 12.18 -3.82 15.09
CA LYS A 303 10.78 -4.28 15.14
C LYS A 303 9.95 -3.79 13.96
N VAL A 304 10.55 -3.14 12.97
CA VAL A 304 9.84 -2.65 11.78
C VAL A 304 9.58 -3.82 10.82
N CYS A 305 8.32 -4.05 10.47
CA CYS A 305 7.96 -4.86 9.30
C CYS A 305 8.27 -4.06 8.04
N ASN A 306 9.15 -4.59 7.20
CA ASN A 306 9.55 -3.97 5.95
C ASN A 306 8.80 -4.63 4.79
N SER A 307 7.93 -3.87 4.15
CA SER A 307 7.06 -4.30 3.06
C SER A 307 7.84 -4.88 1.88
N PHE A 308 9.00 -4.29 1.56
CA PHE A 308 9.84 -4.77 0.46
C PHE A 308 10.42 -6.15 0.77
N GLU A 309 10.91 -6.36 2.00
CA GLU A 309 11.47 -7.65 2.41
C GLU A 309 10.39 -8.75 2.39
N ALA A 310 9.19 -8.42 2.87
CA ALA A 310 8.05 -9.32 2.85
C ALA A 310 7.64 -9.69 1.41
N LEU A 311 7.52 -8.69 0.53
CA LEU A 311 7.16 -8.90 -0.87
C LEU A 311 8.21 -9.77 -1.60
N LYS A 312 9.50 -9.49 -1.39
CA LYS A 312 10.60 -10.28 -1.96
C LYS A 312 10.48 -11.75 -1.57
N LYS A 313 10.20 -12.03 -0.29
CA LYS A 313 10.03 -13.41 0.20
C LYS A 313 8.80 -14.09 -0.38
N LEU A 314 7.70 -13.37 -0.55
CA LEU A 314 6.49 -13.91 -1.20
C LEU A 314 6.77 -14.27 -2.66
N PHE A 315 7.48 -13.42 -3.40
CA PHE A 315 7.91 -13.73 -4.76
C PHE A 315 8.80 -14.97 -4.84
N GLU A 316 9.83 -15.06 -3.99
CA GLU A 316 10.72 -16.23 -3.94
C GLU A 316 9.96 -17.53 -3.63
N THR A 317 8.99 -17.45 -2.71
CA THR A 317 8.12 -18.56 -2.32
C THR A 317 7.12 -18.94 -3.41
N MET A 318 6.65 -17.98 -4.21
CA MET A 318 5.77 -18.22 -5.36
C MET A 318 6.54 -18.67 -6.60
N ALA A 319 7.83 -18.37 -6.70
CA ALA A 319 8.68 -18.80 -7.81
C ALA A 319 9.15 -20.25 -7.68
N THR A 320 9.25 -20.77 -6.45
CA THR A 320 9.90 -22.06 -6.14
C THR A 320 9.13 -22.90 -5.13
N GLY A 321 9.50 -24.18 -4.98
CA GLY A 321 8.95 -25.06 -3.94
C GLY A 321 7.47 -25.45 -4.11
N SER A 322 6.83 -25.87 -3.01
CA SER A 322 5.44 -26.36 -3.01
C SER A 322 4.40 -25.26 -3.25
N ASN A 323 4.78 -24.00 -3.04
CA ASN A 323 3.95 -22.82 -3.28
C ASN A 323 4.11 -22.23 -4.68
N GLN A 324 4.90 -22.89 -5.54
CA GLN A 324 5.16 -22.42 -6.90
C GLN A 324 3.88 -22.17 -7.70
N VAL A 325 3.82 -21.00 -8.32
CA VAL A 325 2.84 -20.58 -9.32
C VAL A 325 3.51 -20.40 -10.67
N ASP A 326 2.72 -20.36 -11.74
CA ASP A 326 3.24 -20.22 -13.10
C ASP A 326 3.32 -18.76 -13.53
N VAL A 327 2.47 -17.88 -13.00
CA VAL A 327 2.39 -16.44 -13.27
C VAL A 327 1.91 -15.71 -12.01
N VAL A 328 2.42 -14.50 -11.75
CA VAL A 328 1.88 -13.61 -10.71
C VAL A 328 1.10 -12.46 -11.32
N LEU A 329 -0.08 -12.19 -10.75
CA LEU A 329 -0.87 -10.98 -10.93
C LEU A 329 -0.49 -10.02 -9.80
N LEU A 330 0.21 -8.93 -10.11
CA LEU A 330 0.62 -7.90 -9.16
C LEU A 330 -0.25 -6.65 -9.37
N THR A 331 -1.34 -6.51 -8.61
CA THR A 331 -2.33 -5.46 -8.86
C THR A 331 -2.21 -4.31 -7.88
N GLY A 332 -1.70 -3.16 -8.32
CA GLY A 332 -1.79 -1.85 -7.65
C GLY A 332 -1.24 -1.72 -6.23
N ASP A 333 -1.05 -0.46 -5.81
CA ASP A 333 -0.46 -0.08 -4.53
C ASP A 333 0.90 -0.78 -4.31
N LEU A 334 1.73 -0.62 -5.34
CA LEU A 334 3.11 -1.09 -5.45
C LEU A 334 4.04 -0.30 -4.56
N ILE A 335 3.88 1.02 -4.60
CA ILE A 335 4.61 1.97 -3.76
C ILE A 335 3.62 2.70 -2.87
N ASP A 336 4.10 3.35 -1.81
CA ASP A 336 3.24 4.27 -1.06
C ASP A 336 3.22 5.68 -1.66
N TYR A 337 4.38 6.16 -2.12
CA TYR A 337 4.60 7.54 -2.55
C TYR A 337 5.67 7.62 -3.61
N ASN A 338 5.49 8.50 -4.59
CA ASN A 338 6.49 8.80 -5.63
C ASN A 338 7.74 9.48 -5.06
N ARG A 339 7.57 10.34 -4.04
CA ARG A 339 8.67 10.96 -3.30
C ARG A 339 8.74 10.33 -1.93
N ASN A 340 9.92 9.89 -1.53
CA ASN A 340 10.07 9.22 -0.25
C ASN A 340 11.44 9.49 0.38
N PHE A 341 11.55 9.20 1.68
CA PHE A 341 12.76 9.44 2.43
C PHE A 341 13.92 8.60 1.91
N ASN A 342 14.99 9.22 1.43
CA ASN A 342 16.18 8.55 0.95
C ASN A 342 17.01 7.97 2.11
N PRO A 343 17.06 6.63 2.29
CA PRO A 343 17.81 6.05 3.40
C PRO A 343 19.33 6.29 3.30
N MET A 344 19.86 6.58 2.11
CA MET A 344 21.29 6.90 1.92
C MET A 344 21.64 8.32 2.39
N ALA A 345 20.66 9.21 2.53
CA ALA A 345 20.88 10.60 2.91
C ALA A 345 20.95 10.81 4.43
N GLU A 346 20.70 9.76 5.20
CA GLU A 346 20.65 9.84 6.65
C GLU A 346 21.88 9.18 7.28
N PRO A 347 22.48 9.80 8.30
CA PRO A 347 23.51 9.17 9.09
C PRO A 347 22.90 8.09 10.00
N GLY A 348 22.76 6.86 9.53
CA GLY A 348 22.41 5.72 10.41
C GLY A 348 23.50 5.44 11.47
N GLY A 349 23.12 4.84 12.59
CA GLY A 349 24.03 4.37 13.65
C GLY A 349 23.74 4.93 15.05
N PRO A 350 24.39 4.39 16.10
CA PRO A 350 24.12 4.75 17.49
C PRO A 350 24.34 6.24 17.78
N GLY A 351 23.47 6.84 18.59
CA GLY A 351 23.61 8.22 19.06
C GLY A 351 23.04 9.28 18.09
N ARG A 352 22.27 8.87 17.08
CA ARG A 352 21.85 9.75 15.95
C ARG A 352 20.35 9.95 15.81
N ILE A 353 19.56 9.46 16.76
CA ILE A 353 18.10 9.54 16.73
C ILE A 353 17.54 10.95 16.52
N GLY A 354 18.09 11.97 17.16
CA GLY A 354 17.64 13.34 16.98
C GLY A 354 17.85 13.87 15.57
N GLU A 355 18.91 13.43 14.88
CA GLU A 355 19.15 13.78 13.47
C GLU A 355 18.19 13.04 12.53
N GLN A 356 17.84 11.79 12.85
CA GLN A 356 16.77 11.06 12.17
C GLN A 356 15.43 11.82 12.25
N TRP A 357 15.04 12.22 13.46
CA TRP A 357 13.78 12.94 13.71
C TRP A 357 13.74 14.28 12.97
N LYS A 358 14.85 15.04 12.98
CA LYS A 358 14.99 16.28 12.20
C LYS A 358 14.87 16.02 10.70
N ALA A 359 15.42 14.92 10.20
CA ALA A 359 15.31 14.57 8.78
C ALA A 359 13.87 14.14 8.40
N PHE A 360 13.16 13.50 9.33
CA PHE A 360 11.75 13.11 9.18
C PHE A 360 10.75 14.26 9.28
N ASN A 361 11.19 15.47 9.68
CA ASN A 361 10.40 16.71 9.59
C ASN A 361 10.01 17.01 8.14
N LEU A 362 8.91 16.42 7.71
CA LEU A 362 8.47 16.46 6.32
C LEU A 362 8.14 17.88 5.90
N LEU A 363 7.35 18.60 6.70
CA LEU A 363 6.97 20.00 6.43
C LEU A 363 8.20 20.91 6.29
N GLY A 364 9.24 20.67 7.09
CA GLY A 364 10.46 21.47 7.08
C GLY A 364 11.46 21.13 5.97
N ASN A 365 11.40 19.92 5.40
CA ASN A 365 12.46 19.42 4.51
C ASN A 365 11.99 19.13 3.08
N VAL A 366 10.73 18.74 2.87
CA VAL A 366 10.27 18.20 1.57
C VAL A 366 10.28 19.24 0.43
N PHE A 367 10.13 20.53 0.75
CA PHE A 367 10.14 21.62 -0.23
C PHE A 367 11.39 22.50 -0.15
N ASP A 368 12.32 22.20 0.77
CA ASP A 368 13.59 22.90 0.90
C ASP A 368 14.51 22.57 -0.27
N LYS A 369 15.04 23.57 -1.00
CA LYS A 369 15.79 23.39 -2.27
C LYS A 369 16.97 22.43 -2.15
N ASP A 370 17.67 22.45 -1.02
CA ASP A 370 18.89 21.65 -0.84
C ASP A 370 18.56 20.33 -0.15
N LYS A 371 17.73 20.38 0.90
CA LYS A 371 17.38 19.21 1.70
C LYS A 371 16.33 18.33 1.04
N GLY A 372 15.36 18.90 0.33
CA GLY A 372 14.26 18.17 -0.30
C GLY A 372 14.74 17.19 -1.35
N ARG A 373 15.72 17.57 -2.18
CA ARG A 373 16.30 16.70 -3.21
C ARG A 373 17.09 15.57 -2.58
N ARG A 374 17.84 15.90 -1.52
CA ARG A 374 18.70 14.96 -0.82
C ARG A 374 17.88 13.95 0.00
N LEU A 375 16.91 14.43 0.76
CA LEU A 375 16.14 13.67 1.74
C LEU A 375 14.87 13.06 1.16
N TYR A 376 14.18 13.71 0.22
CA TYR A 376 12.89 13.26 -0.32
C TYR A 376 12.86 13.25 -1.85
N PRO A 377 13.77 12.51 -2.49
CA PRO A 377 13.81 12.43 -3.95
C PRO A 377 12.63 11.61 -4.50
N ARG A 378 12.31 11.87 -5.77
CA ARG A 378 11.30 11.16 -6.55
C ARG A 378 11.87 9.91 -7.22
N GLY A 379 11.17 8.78 -7.11
CA GLY A 379 11.40 7.56 -7.90
C GLY A 379 12.25 6.46 -7.25
N LEU A 380 12.65 6.60 -5.98
CA LEU A 380 13.40 5.55 -5.27
C LEU A 380 12.60 4.25 -5.12
N ASP A 381 11.32 4.37 -4.81
CA ASP A 381 10.43 3.23 -4.54
C ASP A 381 10.12 2.50 -5.84
N ASP A 382 9.85 3.23 -6.93
CA ASP A 382 9.68 2.70 -8.28
C ASP A 382 10.91 1.88 -8.74
N MET A 383 12.11 2.41 -8.50
CA MET A 383 13.36 1.70 -8.81
C MET A 383 13.49 0.39 -8.04
N MET A 384 13.05 0.37 -6.79
CA MET A 384 13.09 -0.83 -5.97
C MET A 384 12.13 -1.90 -6.53
N VAL A 385 10.91 -1.50 -6.90
CA VAL A 385 9.92 -2.38 -7.55
C VAL A 385 10.48 -2.91 -8.87
N PHE A 386 11.01 -2.03 -9.72
CA PHE A 386 11.58 -2.38 -11.03
C PHE A 386 12.71 -3.41 -10.88
N SER A 387 13.62 -3.19 -9.93
CA SER A 387 14.76 -4.07 -9.71
C SER A 387 14.33 -5.46 -9.21
N LEU A 388 13.32 -5.53 -8.36
CA LEU A 388 12.75 -6.80 -7.89
C LEU A 388 12.04 -7.57 -9.01
N VAL A 389 11.21 -6.88 -9.81
CA VAL A 389 10.55 -7.48 -10.97
C VAL A 389 11.61 -8.00 -11.94
N ARG A 390 12.61 -7.19 -12.30
CA ARG A 390 13.73 -7.61 -13.15
C ARG A 390 14.46 -8.84 -12.61
N GLU A 391 14.66 -8.95 -11.30
CA GLU A 391 15.26 -10.11 -10.67
C GLU A 391 14.42 -11.37 -10.84
N MET A 392 13.09 -11.28 -10.63
CA MET A 392 12.18 -12.42 -10.82
C MET A 392 12.18 -12.95 -12.25
N TYR A 393 12.39 -12.05 -13.20
CA TYR A 393 12.43 -12.33 -14.62
C TYR A 393 13.77 -12.94 -15.05
N ARG A 394 14.91 -12.33 -14.66
CA ARG A 394 16.25 -12.70 -15.17
C ARG A 394 16.92 -13.84 -14.41
N ASN A 395 16.60 -14.03 -13.13
CA ASN A 395 17.27 -15.04 -12.32
C ASN A 395 16.82 -16.44 -12.78
N PRO A 396 17.75 -17.34 -13.18
CA PRO A 396 17.40 -18.68 -13.64
C PRO A 396 16.65 -19.54 -12.61
N ALA A 397 16.79 -19.23 -11.32
CA ALA A 397 16.06 -19.94 -10.26
C ALA A 397 14.56 -19.58 -10.22
N TYR A 398 14.16 -18.43 -10.78
CA TYR A 398 12.78 -17.92 -10.70
C TYR A 398 12.09 -17.92 -12.07
N GLN A 399 12.61 -17.14 -13.02
CA GLN A 399 12.04 -16.90 -14.35
C GLN A 399 10.50 -16.71 -14.32
N LEU A 400 9.99 -16.00 -13.31
CA LEU A 400 8.57 -15.91 -12.98
C LEU A 400 7.92 -14.73 -13.73
N PRO A 401 6.95 -14.97 -14.64
CA PRO A 401 6.22 -13.90 -15.30
C PRO A 401 5.28 -13.16 -14.33
N ILE A 402 5.16 -11.85 -14.51
CA ILE A 402 4.36 -10.94 -13.68
C ILE A 402 3.49 -10.03 -14.57
N ILE A 403 2.18 -10.08 -14.38
CA ILE A 403 1.21 -9.16 -15.00
C ILE A 403 0.86 -8.09 -13.97
N MET A 404 1.01 -6.81 -14.35
CA MET A 404 0.90 -5.67 -13.44
C MET A 404 -0.26 -4.74 -13.84
N THR A 405 -0.94 -4.17 -12.85
CA THR A 405 -1.91 -3.09 -13.03
C THR A 405 -1.66 -2.01 -11.99
N SER A 406 -2.12 -0.78 -12.23
CA SER A 406 -2.00 0.31 -11.26
C SER A 406 -3.04 0.25 -10.15
N GLY A 407 -2.70 0.82 -9.00
CA GLY A 407 -3.54 1.17 -7.85
C GLY A 407 -3.60 2.69 -7.69
N ASN A 408 -4.00 3.19 -6.53
CA ASN A 408 -4.06 4.63 -6.27
C ASN A 408 -2.74 5.18 -5.72
N HIS A 409 -1.94 4.38 -5.00
CA HIS A 409 -0.73 4.90 -4.37
C HIS A 409 0.38 5.26 -5.35
N GLU A 410 0.40 4.67 -6.57
CA GLU A 410 1.28 5.13 -7.65
C GLU A 410 0.98 6.59 -8.06
N ALA A 411 -0.19 7.13 -7.72
CA ALA A 411 -0.54 8.52 -7.97
C ALA A 411 -0.20 9.48 -6.81
N TYR A 412 0.27 8.96 -5.68
CA TYR A 412 0.56 9.76 -4.49
C TYR A 412 1.95 10.37 -4.59
N GLN A 413 2.03 11.70 -4.49
CA GLN A 413 3.27 12.42 -4.75
C GLN A 413 4.24 12.38 -3.56
N VAL A 414 3.78 12.64 -2.34
CA VAL A 414 4.62 12.89 -1.16
C VAL A 414 4.13 12.11 0.05
N PRO A 415 4.96 11.76 1.04
CA PRO A 415 4.45 11.01 2.18
C PRO A 415 3.36 11.82 2.91
N TYR A 416 2.27 11.18 3.30
CA TYR A 416 1.43 11.74 4.34
C TYR A 416 2.16 11.54 5.68
N GLY A 417 1.97 12.43 6.64
CA GLY A 417 2.25 12.07 8.03
C GLY A 417 1.47 10.81 8.40
N ILE A 418 1.89 10.14 9.47
CA ILE A 418 1.25 8.89 9.92
C ILE A 418 -0.08 9.22 10.65
N SER A 419 -0.60 10.43 10.46
CA SER A 419 -1.86 10.98 10.96
C SER A 419 -2.33 12.04 9.94
N ALA A 420 -3.59 12.13 9.51
CA ALA A 420 -4.83 11.73 10.17
C ALA A 420 -5.88 11.20 9.16
N ARG A 421 -6.59 10.13 9.56
CA ARG A 421 -8.00 9.97 9.17
C ARG A 421 -8.82 10.89 10.08
N VAL A 422 -9.74 11.62 9.49
CA VAL A 422 -10.60 12.59 10.21
C VAL A 422 -11.72 11.82 10.87
N GLU A 423 -11.85 11.89 12.19
CA GLU A 423 -13.11 11.48 12.82
C GLU A 423 -14.21 12.44 12.39
N ALA A 424 -15.33 11.89 11.90
CA ALA A 424 -16.50 12.68 11.53
C ALA A 424 -16.96 13.55 12.73
N GLY A 425 -16.74 14.87 12.61
CA GLY A 425 -17.10 15.87 13.63
C GLY A 425 -15.96 16.80 14.04
N ASP A 426 -14.68 16.40 13.89
CA ASP A 426 -13.55 17.25 14.31
C ASP A 426 -13.08 18.22 13.22
N ARG A 427 -13.90 19.26 13.02
CA ARG A 427 -13.66 20.34 12.04
C ARG A 427 -12.47 21.25 12.38
N HIS A 428 -11.84 21.08 13.54
CA HIS A 428 -10.70 21.90 13.98
C HIS A 428 -9.35 21.18 13.81
N ASN A 429 -9.34 19.93 13.35
CA ASN A 429 -8.11 19.19 13.07
C ASN A 429 -7.27 19.89 11.99
N TRP A 430 -5.96 19.97 12.23
CA TRP A 430 -5.03 20.65 11.33
C TRP A 430 -5.01 20.04 9.92
N ALA A 431 -4.95 18.71 9.78
CA ALA A 431 -4.89 18.04 8.47
C ALA A 431 -6.22 18.13 7.71
N PHE A 432 -7.35 18.06 8.41
CA PHE A 432 -8.68 18.32 7.83
C PHE A 432 -8.77 19.74 7.28
N MET A 433 -8.36 20.74 8.08
CA MET A 433 -8.36 22.13 7.65
C MET A 433 -7.43 22.37 6.45
N LEU A 434 -6.27 21.71 6.41
CA LEU A 434 -5.40 21.74 5.24
C LEU A 434 -6.09 21.18 3.99
N GLY A 435 -6.71 19.99 4.11
CA GLY A 435 -7.48 19.39 3.03
C GLY A 435 -8.69 20.25 2.62
N VAL A 436 -9.30 21.04 3.50
CA VAL A 436 -10.35 22.00 3.13
C VAL A 436 -9.76 23.19 2.37
N LEU A 437 -8.70 23.80 2.90
CA LEU A 437 -7.98 24.91 2.27
C LEU A 437 -7.51 24.58 0.85
N GLU A 438 -6.95 23.38 0.65
CA GLU A 438 -6.47 22.91 -0.65
C GLU A 438 -7.61 22.74 -1.68
N THR A 439 -8.86 22.47 -1.27
CA THR A 439 -10.01 22.49 -2.21
C THR A 439 -10.47 23.87 -2.62
N THR A 440 -10.41 24.81 -1.69
CA THR A 440 -10.99 26.15 -1.87
C THR A 440 -10.02 27.10 -2.54
N THR A 441 -8.75 26.71 -2.68
CA THR A 441 -7.71 27.53 -3.29
C THR A 441 -7.91 27.61 -4.83
N PRO A 442 -7.96 28.81 -5.46
CA PRO A 442 -8.48 29.01 -6.83
C PRO A 442 -7.70 28.38 -8.00
N ASN A 443 -6.59 27.68 -7.78
CA ASN A 443 -5.66 27.30 -8.85
C ASN A 443 -5.90 25.92 -9.50
N ARG A 444 -6.85 25.10 -9.02
CA ARG A 444 -7.24 23.87 -9.72
C ARG A 444 -8.54 24.10 -10.49
N ARG A 445 -8.43 24.35 -11.80
CA ARG A 445 -9.56 24.55 -12.74
C ARG A 445 -10.67 23.51 -12.57
N ASP A 446 -10.32 22.27 -12.24
CA ASP A 446 -11.26 21.16 -12.03
C ASP A 446 -11.91 21.14 -10.65
N ALA A 447 -11.24 21.61 -9.60
CA ALA A 447 -11.81 21.65 -8.25
C ALA A 447 -12.99 22.63 -8.17
N ARG A 448 -12.87 23.78 -8.86
CA ARG A 448 -13.95 24.77 -8.98
C ARG A 448 -15.14 24.20 -9.75
N LYS A 449 -14.91 23.49 -10.86
CA LYS A 449 -15.97 22.87 -11.67
C LYS A 449 -16.70 21.77 -10.89
N ARG A 450 -15.97 20.91 -10.16
CA ARG A 450 -16.52 19.86 -9.29
C ARG A 450 -17.28 20.45 -8.08
N MET A 451 -16.78 21.52 -7.46
CA MET A 451 -17.51 22.21 -6.39
C MET A 451 -18.79 22.87 -6.90
N GLU A 452 -18.78 23.50 -8.08
CA GLU A 452 -19.95 24.13 -8.68
C GLU A 452 -21.01 23.09 -9.11
N GLU A 453 -20.60 21.94 -9.65
CA GLU A 453 -21.48 20.80 -9.99
C GLU A 453 -22.06 20.11 -8.73
N ASN A 454 -21.25 19.91 -7.69
CA ASN A 454 -21.71 19.38 -6.40
C ASN A 454 -22.64 20.37 -5.67
N ALA A 455 -22.38 21.68 -5.74
CA ALA A 455 -23.24 22.68 -5.12
C ALA A 455 -24.61 22.77 -5.81
N ARG A 456 -24.66 22.65 -7.14
CA ARG A 456 -25.91 22.64 -7.93
C ARG A 456 -26.79 21.41 -7.68
N THR A 457 -26.19 20.27 -7.36
CA THR A 457 -26.91 19.02 -7.08
C THR A 457 -27.31 18.87 -5.62
N SER A 458 -26.62 19.56 -4.70
CA SER A 458 -26.84 19.40 -3.25
C SER A 458 -27.83 20.40 -2.64
N TRP A 459 -28.15 21.50 -3.34
CA TRP A 459 -29.03 22.57 -2.83
C TRP A 459 -30.00 23.06 -3.92
N PRO A 460 -31.19 22.44 -4.05
CA PRO A 460 -32.16 22.76 -5.11
C PRO A 460 -32.60 24.23 -5.14
N ASP A 461 -32.53 24.91 -3.99
CA ASP A 461 -33.09 26.26 -3.81
C ASP A 461 -32.02 27.38 -3.80
N GLY A 462 -30.74 27.06 -4.03
CA GLY A 462 -29.66 28.06 -4.17
C GLY A 462 -29.25 28.83 -2.89
N ASN A 463 -29.83 28.54 -1.72
CA ASN A 463 -29.52 29.22 -0.47
C ASN A 463 -28.35 28.59 0.29
N VAL A 464 -27.14 29.14 0.10
CA VAL A 464 -25.95 28.80 0.88
C VAL A 464 -25.91 29.60 2.20
N PRO A 465 -25.78 28.97 3.38
CA PRO A 465 -25.72 29.66 4.68
C PRO A 465 -24.62 30.74 4.77
N ALA A 466 -24.89 31.83 5.51
CA ALA A 466 -23.98 32.97 5.63
C ALA A 466 -22.63 32.65 6.30
N GLU A 467 -22.59 31.65 7.19
CA GLU A 467 -21.34 31.13 7.77
C GLU A 467 -20.50 30.36 6.75
N ALA A 468 -21.13 29.54 5.90
CA ALA A 468 -20.44 28.86 4.81
C ALA A 468 -19.83 29.86 3.82
N ARG A 469 -20.52 30.98 3.51
CA ARG A 469 -19.96 32.06 2.67
C ARG A 469 -18.80 32.82 3.33
N ARG A 470 -18.82 33.01 4.66
CA ARG A 470 -17.72 33.66 5.40
C ARG A 470 -16.48 32.77 5.47
N THR A 471 -16.67 31.50 5.77
CA THR A 471 -15.61 30.48 5.74
C THR A 471 -15.04 30.35 4.33
N GLN A 472 -15.88 30.31 3.29
CA GLN A 472 -15.44 30.27 1.88
C GLN A 472 -14.63 31.51 1.45
N ARG A 473 -14.95 32.71 1.95
CA ARG A 473 -14.16 33.94 1.70
C ARG A 473 -12.83 33.96 2.46
N ALA A 474 -12.79 33.47 3.69
CA ALA A 474 -11.55 33.38 4.48
C ALA A 474 -10.60 32.30 3.93
N LEU A 475 -11.14 31.20 3.40
CA LEU A 475 -10.40 30.08 2.80
C LEU A 475 -9.96 30.33 1.34
N ALA A 476 -10.40 31.43 0.71
CA ALA A 476 -10.06 31.80 -0.66
C ALA A 476 -8.87 32.77 -0.75
N GLN A 477 -8.16 33.04 0.35
CA GLN A 477 -6.95 33.85 0.33
C GLN A 477 -5.80 33.09 -0.35
N PRO A 478 -5.00 33.72 -1.23
CA PRO A 478 -3.98 33.02 -2.04
C PRO A 478 -2.87 32.34 -1.24
N ASP A 479 -2.66 32.74 0.02
CA ASP A 479 -1.57 32.29 0.91
C ASP A 479 -2.06 31.44 2.10
N ALA A 480 -3.34 31.07 2.11
CA ALA A 480 -3.96 30.42 3.27
C ALA A 480 -3.39 29.01 3.54
N VAL A 481 -3.02 28.28 2.48
CA VAL A 481 -2.38 26.96 2.58
C VAL A 481 -0.97 27.10 3.17
N GLU A 482 -0.18 28.06 2.69
CA GLU A 482 1.18 28.32 3.14
C GLU A 482 1.21 28.76 4.61
N ARG A 483 0.32 29.68 5.01
CA ARG A 483 0.19 30.09 6.42
C ARG A 483 -0.22 28.96 7.33
N HIS A 484 -1.08 28.05 6.86
CA HIS A 484 -1.49 26.87 7.63
C HIS A 484 -0.33 25.87 7.79
N ARG A 485 0.43 25.62 6.71
CA ARG A 485 1.65 24.79 6.69
C ARG A 485 2.76 25.32 7.61
N ALA A 486 2.83 26.64 7.83
CA ALA A 486 3.80 27.26 8.74
C ALA A 486 3.52 27.00 10.24
N GLN A 487 2.37 26.41 10.60
CA GLN A 487 2.01 26.11 11.98
C GLN A 487 2.59 24.76 12.44
N PHE A 488 3.91 24.60 12.43
CA PHE A 488 4.60 23.32 12.70
C PHE A 488 4.20 22.66 14.03
N GLU A 489 4.05 23.44 15.11
CA GLU A 489 3.62 22.92 16.42
C GLU A 489 2.18 22.37 16.37
N ALA A 490 1.28 23.02 15.64
CA ALA A 490 -0.09 22.56 15.47
C ALA A 490 -0.18 21.34 14.54
N ALA A 491 0.68 21.27 13.52
CA ALA A 491 0.82 20.09 12.67
C ALA A 491 1.43 18.88 13.42
N SER A 492 2.31 19.14 14.38
CA SER A 492 2.88 18.15 15.31
C SER A 492 1.95 17.79 16.47
N ALA A 493 0.87 18.54 16.69
CA ALA A 493 0.02 18.34 17.83
C ALA A 493 -0.76 17.03 17.68
N TRP A 494 -0.65 16.18 18.70
CA TRP A 494 -1.50 15.00 18.77
C TRP A 494 -2.96 15.43 18.94
N THR A 495 -3.86 14.70 18.31
CA THR A 495 -5.29 14.93 18.49
C THR A 495 -6.05 13.61 18.58
N ARG A 496 -7.17 13.62 19.32
CA ARG A 496 -7.95 12.41 19.68
C ARG A 496 -8.41 11.61 18.46
N GLY A 497 -8.22 10.28 18.50
CA GLY A 497 -8.75 9.31 17.52
C GLY A 497 -8.01 9.25 16.17
N LYS A 498 -6.73 9.64 16.13
CA LYS A 498 -6.04 10.02 14.88
C LYS A 498 -4.65 9.44 14.63
N ALA A 499 -4.14 8.47 15.39
CA ALA A 499 -3.09 7.66 14.74
C ALA A 499 -3.73 7.15 13.43
N ASN A 500 -3.04 7.22 12.29
CA ASN A 500 -3.49 6.43 11.15
C ASN A 500 -3.22 4.99 11.59
N GLU A 501 -4.17 4.43 12.34
CA GLU A 501 -4.01 3.23 13.15
C GLU A 501 -3.64 2.04 12.25
N GLY A 502 -3.93 2.12 10.94
CA GLY A 502 -3.35 1.23 9.94
C GLY A 502 -1.82 1.26 9.93
N MET A 503 -1.18 2.43 9.84
CA MET A 503 0.25 2.55 9.51
C MET A 503 1.23 2.00 10.55
N SER A 504 1.06 2.25 11.85
CA SER A 504 1.95 1.63 12.86
C SER A 504 1.76 0.11 12.90
N ARG A 505 0.52 -0.37 12.74
CA ARG A 505 0.18 -1.80 12.65
C ARG A 505 0.76 -2.42 11.39
N ASP A 506 0.68 -1.73 10.25
CA ASP A 506 1.21 -2.15 8.96
C ASP A 506 2.73 -2.37 9.04
N HIS A 507 3.41 -1.57 9.88
CA HIS A 507 4.83 -1.74 10.24
C HIS A 507 5.07 -2.69 11.43
N ASN A 508 4.04 -3.37 11.94
CA ASN A 508 4.09 -4.25 13.11
C ASN A 508 4.65 -3.58 14.37
N MET A 509 4.36 -2.29 14.59
CA MET A 509 4.79 -1.48 15.74
C MET A 509 3.62 -1.08 16.64
N THR A 510 3.86 -1.00 17.95
CA THR A 510 2.95 -0.30 18.88
C THR A 510 2.94 1.18 18.55
N ILE A 511 1.93 1.93 19.01
CA ILE A 511 1.86 3.37 18.73
C ILE A 511 3.05 4.09 19.37
N TYR A 512 3.44 3.67 20.57
CA TYR A 512 4.61 4.21 21.28
C TYR A 512 5.93 3.96 20.53
N GLU A 513 6.17 2.73 20.07
CA GLU A 513 7.36 2.39 19.28
C GLU A 513 7.42 3.17 17.96
N ALA A 514 6.29 3.33 17.29
CA ALA A 514 6.21 4.12 16.06
C ALA A 514 6.50 5.60 16.33
N CYS A 515 5.93 6.18 17.39
CA CYS A 515 6.27 7.53 17.80
C CYS A 515 7.77 7.67 18.06
N LEU A 516 8.42 6.76 18.80
CA LEU A 516 9.88 6.78 19.01
C LEU A 516 10.68 6.76 17.69
N ALA A 517 10.30 5.90 16.75
CA ALA A 517 11.01 5.77 15.48
C ALA A 517 10.90 7.04 14.62
N TYR A 518 9.72 7.67 14.58
CA TYR A 518 9.48 8.85 13.75
C TYR A 518 9.81 10.18 14.44
N GLY A 519 9.79 10.21 15.76
CA GLY A 519 10.00 11.40 16.57
C GLY A 519 8.81 12.34 16.64
N PRO A 520 9.02 13.59 17.11
CA PRO A 520 7.94 14.57 17.33
C PRO A 520 7.16 15.03 16.08
N THR A 521 7.59 14.59 14.90
CA THR A 521 6.98 14.89 13.59
C THR A 521 6.01 13.80 13.12
N TYR A 522 5.81 12.73 13.91
CA TYR A 522 4.93 11.60 13.62
C TYR A 522 3.53 12.03 13.09
N GLY A 523 2.97 13.14 13.60
CA GLY A 523 1.66 13.65 13.22
C GLY A 523 1.60 14.56 11.97
N HIS A 524 2.72 14.88 11.31
CA HIS A 524 2.79 15.89 10.24
C HIS A 524 2.12 15.48 8.93
N ALA A 525 0.89 15.90 8.64
CA ALA A 525 0.32 15.80 7.30
C ALA A 525 0.87 16.92 6.38
N LEU A 526 1.25 16.59 5.13
CA LEU A 526 1.71 17.60 4.16
C LEU A 526 0.62 18.13 3.25
N THR A 527 -0.39 17.30 3.00
CA THR A 527 -1.54 17.58 2.13
C THR A 527 -2.73 16.73 2.55
N GLY A 528 -3.94 17.22 2.30
CA GLY A 528 -5.16 16.42 2.34
C GLY A 528 -5.59 15.89 0.96
N TYR A 529 -4.78 16.14 -0.07
CA TYR A 529 -4.99 15.74 -1.47
C TYR A 529 -3.68 15.40 -2.19
N ASN A 530 -3.26 14.15 -2.09
CA ASN A 530 -1.99 13.71 -2.67
C ASN A 530 -2.13 12.98 -4.00
N PHE A 531 -3.35 12.61 -4.39
CA PHE A 531 -3.59 11.97 -5.69
C PHE A 531 -3.41 12.97 -6.82
N ASP A 532 -2.53 12.63 -7.75
CA ASP A 532 -2.38 13.29 -9.03
C ASP A 532 -2.14 12.23 -10.12
N GLY A 533 -3.08 12.11 -11.06
CA GLY A 533 -2.97 11.16 -12.16
C GLY A 533 -1.75 11.37 -13.07
N GLY A 534 -1.09 12.53 -13.00
CA GLY A 534 0.20 12.77 -13.65
C GLY A 534 1.37 11.97 -13.05
N GLN A 535 1.25 11.48 -11.82
CA GLN A 535 2.32 10.75 -11.13
C GLN A 535 2.43 9.27 -11.56
N PHE A 536 1.48 8.76 -12.33
CA PHE A 536 1.58 7.42 -12.93
C PHE A 536 2.62 7.33 -14.07
N ASP A 537 3.28 8.44 -14.42
CA ASP A 537 4.26 8.52 -15.51
C ASP A 537 5.39 7.48 -15.37
N TRP A 538 6.01 7.31 -14.20
CA TRP A 538 7.05 6.29 -13.97
C TRP A 538 6.51 4.88 -14.15
N PHE A 539 5.34 4.60 -13.59
CA PHE A 539 4.71 3.29 -13.71
C PHE A 539 4.49 2.92 -15.18
N TYR A 540 3.86 3.82 -15.94
CA TYR A 540 3.53 3.56 -17.34
C TYR A 540 4.71 3.76 -18.32
N ALA A 541 5.82 4.37 -17.87
CA ALA A 541 7.08 4.41 -18.61
C ALA A 541 7.88 3.11 -18.48
N LEU A 542 7.98 2.57 -17.26
CA LEU A 542 8.92 1.50 -16.92
C LEU A 542 8.29 0.09 -16.98
N PHE A 543 7.02 -0.04 -16.59
CA PHE A 543 6.39 -1.36 -16.49
C PHE A 543 5.54 -1.68 -17.72
N THR A 544 4.60 -0.81 -18.09
CA THR A 544 3.68 -1.10 -19.19
C THR A 544 3.06 0.18 -19.75
N PRO A 545 2.81 0.30 -21.07
CA PRO A 545 2.00 1.39 -21.61
C PRO A 545 0.49 1.12 -21.55
N LEU A 546 0.07 -0.05 -21.04
CA LEU A 546 -1.32 -0.50 -21.03
C LEU A 546 -1.94 -0.30 -19.64
N ALA A 547 -3.15 0.25 -19.58
CA ALA A 547 -3.91 0.40 -18.34
C ALA A 547 -4.68 -0.88 -17.98
N ASP A 548 -5.22 -1.56 -18.99
CA ASP A 548 -6.01 -2.79 -18.86
C ASP A 548 -5.60 -3.77 -19.96
N VAL A 549 -5.67 -5.08 -19.68
CA VAL A 549 -5.29 -6.12 -20.64
C VAL A 549 -6.11 -7.41 -20.47
N VAL A 550 -6.40 -8.10 -21.57
CA VAL A 550 -7.02 -9.42 -21.64
C VAL A 550 -6.07 -10.41 -22.30
N TYR A 551 -5.67 -11.44 -21.56
CA TYR A 551 -4.93 -12.59 -22.05
C TYR A 551 -5.88 -13.70 -22.45
N ALA A 552 -5.86 -14.09 -23.72
CA ALA A 552 -6.48 -15.33 -24.20
C ALA A 552 -5.39 -16.40 -24.34
N TYR A 553 -4.97 -16.98 -23.21
CA TYR A 553 -3.83 -17.87 -23.17
C TYR A 553 -4.09 -19.17 -23.95
N GLY A 554 -3.22 -19.46 -24.93
CA GLY A 554 -3.38 -20.55 -25.89
C GLY A 554 -4.08 -20.17 -27.20
N ALA A 555 -4.71 -19.00 -27.28
CA ALA A 555 -5.27 -18.51 -28.54
C ALA A 555 -4.14 -18.17 -29.53
N GLU A 556 -4.28 -18.65 -30.76
CA GLU A 556 -3.43 -18.21 -31.86
C GLU A 556 -4.00 -16.95 -32.51
N SER A 557 -3.14 -16.13 -33.10
CA SER A 557 -3.53 -14.93 -33.84
C SER A 557 -4.58 -15.23 -34.95
N THR A 558 -4.52 -16.41 -35.56
CA THR A 558 -5.45 -16.87 -36.62
C THR A 558 -6.76 -17.43 -36.09
N ASP A 559 -6.85 -17.73 -34.78
CA ASP A 559 -8.04 -18.25 -34.14
C ASP A 559 -9.04 -17.11 -33.88
N LYS A 560 -9.88 -16.85 -34.88
CA LYS A 560 -10.86 -15.74 -34.88
C LYS A 560 -11.82 -15.76 -33.69
N LEU A 561 -12.19 -16.94 -33.23
CA LEU A 561 -13.13 -17.10 -32.12
C LEU A 561 -12.40 -17.28 -30.77
N GLY A 562 -11.11 -17.60 -30.78
CA GLY A 562 -10.32 -17.92 -29.60
C GLY A 562 -10.69 -19.27 -28.99
N THR A 563 -11.09 -20.23 -29.83
CA THR A 563 -11.41 -21.61 -29.45
C THR A 563 -10.27 -22.34 -28.72
N LYS A 564 -9.02 -21.94 -28.94
CA LYS A 564 -7.83 -22.49 -28.28
C LYS A 564 -7.49 -21.80 -26.96
N ALA A 565 -8.24 -20.78 -26.52
CA ALA A 565 -7.99 -20.04 -25.28
C ALA A 565 -8.35 -20.86 -24.03
N GLY A 566 -7.51 -21.82 -23.64
CA GLY A 566 -7.76 -22.72 -22.50
C GLY A 566 -7.88 -22.01 -21.15
N GLN A 567 -7.38 -20.77 -21.06
CA GLN A 567 -7.48 -19.89 -19.90
C GLN A 567 -7.53 -18.43 -20.34
N VAL A 568 -8.41 -17.65 -19.73
CA VAL A 568 -8.56 -16.21 -19.98
C VAL A 568 -8.30 -15.43 -18.70
N ILE A 569 -7.48 -14.38 -18.78
CA ILE A 569 -7.17 -13.50 -17.66
C ILE A 569 -7.46 -12.05 -18.08
N ALA A 570 -8.28 -11.34 -17.33
CA ALA A 570 -8.51 -9.91 -17.52
C ALA A 570 -7.96 -9.13 -16.32
N ALA A 571 -6.94 -8.31 -16.54
CA ALA A 571 -6.32 -7.48 -15.51
C ALA A 571 -6.71 -6.02 -15.77
N LEU A 572 -7.36 -5.37 -14.79
CA LEU A 572 -7.96 -4.04 -14.94
C LEU A 572 -7.37 -3.07 -13.92
N GLY A 573 -6.92 -1.91 -14.40
CA GLY A 573 -6.29 -0.87 -13.57
C GLY A 573 -7.28 -0.01 -12.78
N TRP A 574 -6.73 0.80 -11.86
CA TRP A 574 -7.48 1.73 -11.01
C TRP A 574 -8.20 2.84 -11.79
N GLY A 575 -7.54 3.37 -12.82
CA GLY A 575 -7.92 4.62 -13.49
C GLY A 575 -7.01 5.79 -13.11
N ILE A 576 -7.37 7.00 -13.57
CA ILE A 576 -6.55 8.21 -13.39
C ILE A 576 -7.13 9.19 -12.37
N ASP A 577 -8.12 8.77 -11.57
CA ASP A 577 -8.72 9.62 -10.54
C ASP A 577 -9.28 8.79 -9.36
N GLU A 578 -9.27 9.38 -8.17
CA GLU A 578 -9.81 8.79 -6.95
C GLU A 578 -10.90 9.66 -6.32
N ASN A 579 -11.83 9.03 -5.63
CA ASN A 579 -12.78 9.72 -4.78
C ASN A 579 -12.49 9.40 -3.31
N PHE A 580 -11.97 10.39 -2.58
CA PHE A 580 -11.59 10.25 -1.18
C PHE A 580 -12.50 11.05 -0.22
N LYS A 581 -13.43 11.89 -0.72
CA LYS A 581 -14.28 12.77 0.11
C LYS A 581 -15.77 12.57 -0.12
N ASN A 582 -16.51 12.39 0.97
CA ASN A 582 -17.96 12.45 0.97
C ASN A 582 -18.36 13.89 1.36
N LEU A 583 -18.33 14.83 0.40
CA LEU A 583 -18.74 16.21 0.67
C LEU A 583 -20.22 16.33 1.10
N LEU A 584 -21.01 15.26 0.98
CA LEU A 584 -22.39 15.17 1.50
C LEU A 584 -22.45 14.75 2.97
N GLY A 585 -21.33 14.30 3.56
CA GLY A 585 -21.18 14.00 4.98
C GLY A 585 -20.86 15.22 5.87
N VAL A 586 -20.80 16.43 5.30
CA VAL A 586 -20.64 17.68 6.07
C VAL A 586 -21.95 18.07 6.77
N ALA A 587 -23.09 17.60 6.25
CA ALA A 587 -24.32 17.41 7.00
C ALA A 587 -24.40 15.93 7.39
N GLU A 588 -25.11 15.56 8.45
CA GLU A 588 -25.48 14.16 8.75
C GLU A 588 -26.39 13.52 7.67
N ALA A 589 -26.35 14.02 6.42
CA ALA A 589 -27.34 13.84 5.38
C ALA A 589 -26.83 13.05 4.15
N GLY A 590 -25.63 12.45 4.20
CA GLY A 590 -25.15 11.50 3.20
C GLY A 590 -25.41 10.05 3.63
N VAL A 591 -25.99 9.23 2.73
CA VAL A 591 -26.41 7.84 3.00
C VAL A 591 -25.31 6.80 2.82
N ASP A 592 -24.12 7.18 2.35
CA ASP A 592 -22.95 6.31 2.32
C ASP A 592 -22.41 6.10 3.76
N ARG A 593 -22.42 4.84 4.23
CA ARG A 593 -22.08 4.48 5.61
C ARG A 593 -20.60 4.69 5.95
N GLN A 594 -19.76 4.99 4.95
CA GLN A 594 -18.34 5.28 5.14
C GLN A 594 -18.05 6.69 5.74
N GLY A 595 -19.07 7.55 5.92
CA GLY A 595 -18.92 8.81 6.67
C GLY A 595 -18.13 9.91 5.93
N SER A 596 -17.54 10.85 6.68
CA SER A 596 -16.85 12.05 6.13
C SER A 596 -15.36 11.87 5.80
N GLY A 597 -14.74 10.75 6.21
CA GLY A 597 -13.41 10.32 5.78
C GLY A 597 -13.51 8.95 5.12
N ILE A 598 -13.24 8.86 3.82
CA ILE A 598 -13.47 7.65 3.03
C ILE A 598 -12.14 6.88 2.82
N LEU A 599 -12.21 5.55 2.64
CA LEU A 599 -11.21 4.82 1.85
C LEU A 599 -11.24 5.34 0.40
N PRO A 600 -10.10 5.55 -0.28
CA PRO A 600 -10.09 6.01 -1.67
C PRO A 600 -10.91 5.10 -2.59
N ARG A 601 -11.71 5.64 -3.51
CA ARG A 601 -12.47 4.85 -4.48
C ARG A 601 -12.00 5.06 -5.91
N ALA A 602 -11.96 3.98 -6.68
CA ALA A 602 -11.62 3.98 -8.09
C ALA A 602 -12.79 4.56 -8.90
N THR A 603 -12.67 5.83 -9.31
CA THR A 603 -13.71 6.53 -10.08
C THR A 603 -13.88 5.99 -11.50
N GLU A 604 -12.98 5.12 -11.96
CA GLU A 604 -13.02 4.46 -13.25
C GLU A 604 -13.07 2.93 -13.14
N SER A 605 -13.39 2.41 -11.96
CA SER A 605 -13.71 0.98 -11.78
C SER A 605 -14.79 0.54 -12.77
N PHE A 606 -14.54 -0.56 -13.46
CA PHE A 606 -15.38 -1.08 -14.54
C PHE A 606 -15.79 0.00 -15.56
N SER A 607 -14.84 0.79 -16.05
CA SER A 607 -15.07 1.78 -17.11
C SER A 607 -15.72 1.16 -18.36
N GLN A 608 -16.25 1.98 -19.26
CA GLN A 608 -16.84 1.48 -20.51
C GLN A 608 -15.85 0.65 -21.35
N ASN A 609 -14.56 0.99 -21.33
CA ASN A 609 -13.53 0.20 -22.00
C ASN A 609 -13.25 -1.11 -21.26
N GLN A 610 -13.17 -1.09 -19.93
CA GLN A 610 -13.03 -2.31 -19.12
C GLN A 610 -14.22 -3.26 -19.32
N LEU A 611 -15.46 -2.76 -19.43
CA LEU A 611 -16.63 -3.58 -19.75
C LEU A 611 -16.56 -4.19 -21.16
N LYS A 612 -16.02 -3.48 -22.16
CA LYS A 612 -15.77 -4.04 -23.51
C LYS A 612 -14.73 -5.15 -23.47
N LEU A 613 -13.66 -4.99 -22.70
CA LEU A 613 -12.63 -6.01 -22.49
C LEU A 613 -13.20 -7.24 -21.78
N LEU A 614 -13.99 -7.06 -20.73
CA LEU A 614 -14.67 -8.15 -20.03
C LEU A 614 -15.67 -8.89 -20.94
N LYS A 615 -16.39 -8.16 -21.81
CA LYS A 615 -17.27 -8.77 -22.82
C LYS A 615 -16.46 -9.65 -23.78
N GLN A 616 -15.30 -9.18 -24.26
CA GLN A 616 -14.42 -9.97 -25.11
C GLN A 616 -13.84 -11.19 -24.37
N ALA A 617 -13.43 -11.03 -23.11
CA ALA A 617 -12.93 -12.12 -22.28
C ALA A 617 -13.96 -13.26 -22.11
N ARG A 618 -15.24 -12.90 -21.93
CA ARG A 618 -16.35 -13.87 -21.91
C ARG A 618 -16.56 -14.56 -23.25
N SER A 619 -16.42 -13.83 -24.36
CA SER A 619 -16.51 -14.43 -25.71
C SER A 619 -15.44 -15.50 -25.91
N TYR A 620 -14.19 -15.24 -25.47
CA TYR A 620 -13.12 -16.24 -25.52
C TYR A 620 -13.44 -17.47 -24.68
N LYS A 621 -13.86 -17.26 -23.42
CA LYS A 621 -14.28 -18.35 -22.56
C LYS A 621 -15.43 -19.16 -23.16
N ALA A 622 -16.41 -18.51 -23.79
CA ALA A 622 -17.53 -19.18 -24.43
C ALA A 622 -17.09 -20.06 -25.61
N ALA A 623 -16.14 -19.56 -26.41
CA ALA A 623 -15.64 -20.26 -27.59
C ALA A 623 -14.73 -21.45 -27.25
N SER A 624 -13.97 -21.38 -26.16
CA SER A 624 -13.00 -22.42 -25.78
C SER A 624 -13.49 -23.38 -24.69
N GLU A 625 -14.64 -23.10 -24.06
CA GLU A 625 -15.07 -23.73 -22.81
C GLU A 625 -14.00 -23.65 -21.70
N GLY A 626 -13.13 -22.63 -21.77
CA GLY A 626 -12.03 -22.40 -20.85
C GLY A 626 -12.45 -21.78 -19.52
N THR A 627 -11.48 -21.18 -18.84
CA THR A 627 -11.68 -20.46 -17.57
C THR A 627 -11.51 -18.96 -17.75
N LEU A 628 -12.12 -18.16 -16.87
CA LEU A 628 -11.99 -16.71 -16.84
C LEU A 628 -11.69 -16.22 -15.42
N THR A 629 -10.50 -15.63 -15.27
CA THR A 629 -10.08 -14.92 -14.05
C THR A 629 -10.06 -13.41 -14.31
N VAL A 630 -10.63 -12.63 -13.42
CA VAL A 630 -10.54 -11.16 -13.41
C VAL A 630 -9.66 -10.74 -12.25
N ALA A 631 -8.78 -9.75 -12.46
CA ALA A 631 -7.92 -9.20 -11.42
C ALA A 631 -8.00 -7.67 -11.41
N THR A 632 -8.23 -7.08 -10.24
CA THR A 632 -8.38 -5.63 -10.05
C THR A 632 -7.74 -5.21 -8.74
N HIS A 633 -7.16 -4.01 -8.64
CA HIS A 633 -6.75 -3.53 -7.32
C HIS A 633 -7.99 -3.16 -6.47
N PHE A 634 -8.95 -2.42 -7.06
CA PHE A 634 -10.19 -2.06 -6.38
C PHE A 634 -11.02 -3.30 -6.00
N THR A 635 -11.70 -3.23 -4.85
CA THR A 635 -12.44 -4.36 -4.28
C THR A 635 -13.95 -4.14 -4.35
N ILE A 636 -14.72 -5.21 -4.62
CA ILE A 636 -16.20 -5.14 -4.70
C ILE A 636 -16.85 -5.46 -3.36
N VAL A 637 -16.42 -6.55 -2.73
CA VAL A 637 -16.98 -7.09 -1.49
C VAL A 637 -15.85 -7.18 -0.48
N SER A 638 -16.04 -6.49 0.64
CA SER A 638 -15.17 -6.58 1.80
C SER A 638 -15.96 -6.11 3.01
N PHE A 639 -15.80 -6.84 4.11
CA PHE A 639 -16.47 -6.52 5.36
C PHE A 639 -15.69 -5.40 6.05
N ASP A 640 -16.41 -4.40 6.55
CA ASP A 640 -15.84 -3.39 7.42
C ASP A 640 -15.16 -4.06 8.62
N GLU A 641 -14.15 -3.38 9.16
CA GLU A 641 -13.30 -3.86 10.25
C GLU A 641 -14.13 -4.48 11.40
N PRO A 642 -15.19 -3.83 11.94
CA PRO A 642 -15.95 -4.37 13.07
C PRO A 642 -16.87 -5.56 12.72
N GLU A 643 -17.10 -5.85 11.44
CA GLU A 643 -18.03 -6.89 11.01
C GLU A 643 -17.31 -8.24 10.88
N PRO A 644 -17.60 -9.24 11.72
CA PRO A 644 -17.00 -10.56 11.64
C PRO A 644 -17.57 -11.39 10.50
N TYR A 645 -16.78 -12.32 9.96
CA TYR A 645 -17.26 -13.32 8.99
C TYR A 645 -18.35 -14.22 9.56
N SER A 646 -18.32 -14.49 10.86
CA SER A 646 -19.34 -15.28 11.54
C SER A 646 -20.75 -14.68 11.41
N ASN A 647 -20.90 -13.39 11.09
CA ASN A 647 -22.19 -12.78 10.80
C ASN A 647 -22.93 -13.47 9.64
N VAL A 648 -22.21 -14.06 8.68
CA VAL A 648 -22.81 -14.85 7.58
C VAL A 648 -23.71 -15.96 8.13
N THR A 649 -23.40 -16.48 9.32
CA THR A 649 -24.23 -17.48 10.03
C THR A 649 -25.03 -16.85 11.17
N LYS A 650 -24.40 -16.01 12.00
CA LYS A 650 -24.94 -15.53 13.29
C LYS A 650 -25.87 -14.31 13.16
N LYS A 651 -25.69 -13.46 12.14
CA LYS A 651 -26.39 -12.17 11.97
C LYS A 651 -26.63 -11.86 10.49
N LYS A 652 -27.48 -12.68 9.85
CA LYS A 652 -27.69 -12.64 8.40
C LYS A 652 -28.16 -11.28 7.89
N ASP A 653 -28.97 -10.55 8.67
CA ASP A 653 -29.42 -9.20 8.36
C ASP A 653 -28.27 -8.19 8.14
N ARG A 654 -27.06 -8.48 8.66
CA ARG A 654 -25.85 -7.68 8.49
C ARG A 654 -24.97 -8.12 7.32
N VAL A 655 -25.36 -9.04 6.44
CA VAL A 655 -24.50 -9.47 5.32
C VAL A 655 -25.04 -9.13 3.94
N PHE A 656 -25.76 -8.01 3.82
CA PHE A 656 -26.37 -7.58 2.58
C PHE A 656 -25.95 -6.18 2.14
N PHE A 657 -25.92 -5.93 0.83
CA PHE A 657 -25.76 -4.60 0.23
C PHE A 657 -26.61 -4.41 -1.02
N HIS A 658 -26.74 -3.14 -1.45
CA HIS A 658 -27.47 -2.75 -2.65
C HIS A 658 -26.48 -2.23 -3.71
N PRO A 659 -26.20 -3.01 -4.76
CA PRO A 659 -25.22 -2.60 -5.75
C PRO A 659 -25.74 -1.43 -6.59
N ARG A 660 -24.83 -0.56 -7.03
CA ARG A 660 -25.13 0.62 -7.85
C ARG A 660 -24.07 0.80 -8.94
N ASP A 661 -24.45 1.44 -10.04
CA ASP A 661 -23.49 1.77 -11.11
C ASP A 661 -22.76 3.10 -10.89
N GLY A 662 -22.93 3.72 -9.71
CA GLY A 662 -22.27 4.94 -9.27
C GLY A 662 -22.48 5.20 -7.77
N ALA A 663 -21.73 6.15 -7.22
CA ALA A 663 -21.93 6.58 -5.83
C ALA A 663 -23.31 7.27 -5.65
N THR A 664 -24.08 6.85 -4.65
CA THR A 664 -25.36 7.49 -4.30
C THR A 664 -25.19 8.31 -3.02
N GLY A 665 -25.14 9.64 -3.17
CA GLY A 665 -25.03 10.57 -2.04
C GLY A 665 -26.32 11.32 -1.69
N VAL A 666 -27.45 11.03 -2.36
CA VAL A 666 -28.69 11.81 -2.23
C VAL A 666 -29.49 11.40 -0.98
N TRP A 667 -29.97 12.40 -0.23
CA TRP A 667 -30.82 12.24 0.95
C TRP A 667 -32.07 11.40 0.65
N GLY A 668 -32.39 10.44 1.52
CA GLY A 668 -33.54 9.53 1.38
C GLY A 668 -33.30 8.29 0.50
N MET A 669 -32.14 8.15 -0.15
CA MET A 669 -31.78 6.92 -0.88
C MET A 669 -31.03 5.91 -0.01
N LYS A 670 -31.08 4.61 -0.36
CA LYS A 670 -30.23 3.60 0.31
C LYS A 670 -28.76 3.76 -0.08
N ALA A 671 -27.87 3.53 0.87
CA ALA A 671 -26.41 3.53 0.70
C ALA A 671 -25.98 2.60 -0.46
N ALA A 672 -25.19 3.13 -1.41
CA ALA A 672 -24.49 2.31 -2.40
C ALA A 672 -23.42 1.43 -1.74
N LEU A 673 -22.71 1.99 -0.76
CA LEU A 673 -21.66 1.32 0.00
C LEU A 673 -22.05 1.24 1.47
N ASN A 674 -21.86 0.07 2.06
CA ASN A 674 -22.14 -0.24 3.45
C ASN A 674 -21.07 -1.17 4.02
N HIS A 675 -21.32 -1.71 5.21
CA HIS A 675 -20.36 -2.48 5.99
C HIS A 675 -19.99 -3.86 5.42
N VAL A 676 -20.54 -4.30 4.27
CA VAL A 676 -20.12 -5.54 3.57
C VAL A 676 -19.62 -5.33 2.14
N ASN A 677 -19.73 -4.11 1.63
CA ASN A 677 -19.10 -3.69 0.39
C ASN A 677 -18.31 -2.40 0.64
N VAL A 678 -17.52 -2.34 1.72
CA VAL A 678 -16.60 -1.21 1.97
C VAL A 678 -15.44 -1.13 0.97
N GLY A 679 -15.51 -1.92 -0.10
CA GLY A 679 -14.55 -1.88 -1.18
C GLY A 679 -14.55 -0.54 -1.91
N THR A 680 -13.72 -0.48 -2.94
CA THR A 680 -13.31 0.76 -3.61
C THR A 680 -13.83 0.87 -5.03
N CYS A 681 -14.76 0.00 -5.40
CA CYS A 681 -15.48 0.04 -6.67
C CYS A 681 -16.57 1.11 -6.63
N GLU A 682 -16.38 2.21 -7.37
CA GLU A 682 -17.35 3.30 -7.46
C GLU A 682 -18.35 3.14 -8.61
N LYS A 683 -17.90 2.64 -9.78
CA LYS A 683 -18.71 2.60 -11.00
C LYS A 683 -19.07 1.19 -11.42
N ASN A 684 -20.22 1.07 -12.07
CA ASN A 684 -20.72 -0.14 -12.73
C ASN A 684 -20.74 -1.43 -11.88
N GLN A 685 -20.84 -1.32 -10.55
CA GLN A 685 -20.87 -2.48 -9.64
C GLN A 685 -22.12 -3.34 -9.89
N ALA A 686 -23.27 -2.71 -10.10
CA ALA A 686 -24.52 -3.42 -10.40
C ALA A 686 -24.43 -4.15 -11.76
N THR A 687 -23.92 -3.46 -12.78
CA THR A 687 -23.67 -4.01 -14.11
C THR A 687 -22.71 -5.21 -14.03
N TYR A 688 -21.61 -5.10 -13.30
CA TYR A 688 -20.65 -6.20 -13.14
C TYR A 688 -21.29 -7.42 -12.47
N LEU A 689 -21.94 -7.22 -11.32
CA LEU A 689 -22.58 -8.29 -10.56
C LEU A 689 -23.69 -8.98 -11.36
N ALA A 690 -24.51 -8.24 -12.12
CA ALA A 690 -25.60 -8.81 -12.90
C ALA A 690 -25.08 -9.59 -14.12
N GLN A 691 -24.10 -9.03 -14.83
CA GLN A 691 -23.68 -9.55 -16.13
C GLN A 691 -22.54 -10.56 -16.04
N TYR A 692 -21.66 -10.47 -15.04
CA TYR A 692 -20.39 -11.20 -14.99
C TYR A 692 -20.26 -12.15 -13.80
N VAL A 693 -21.04 -11.98 -12.73
CA VAL A 693 -21.01 -12.86 -11.55
C VAL A 693 -22.09 -13.95 -11.64
N GLN A 694 -21.70 -15.17 -11.28
CA GLN A 694 -22.59 -16.33 -11.08
C GLN A 694 -22.86 -16.48 -9.58
N PRO A 695 -24.09 -16.22 -9.10
CA PRO A 695 -24.46 -16.40 -7.70
C PRO A 695 -24.68 -17.88 -7.35
N MET A 696 -24.81 -18.18 -6.06
CA MET A 696 -25.08 -19.53 -5.54
C MET A 696 -26.50 -20.05 -5.81
N ASP A 697 -27.48 -19.19 -6.04
CA ASP A 697 -28.91 -19.54 -6.02
C ASP A 697 -29.61 -19.48 -7.38
N GLN A 698 -28.90 -19.06 -8.42
CA GLN A 698 -29.38 -19.22 -9.78
C GLN A 698 -28.76 -20.47 -10.38
N ALA A 699 -29.60 -21.32 -10.96
CA ALA A 699 -29.12 -22.31 -11.91
C ALA A 699 -28.32 -21.59 -13.02
N LYS A 700 -27.51 -22.33 -13.79
CA LYS A 700 -26.83 -21.79 -14.96
C LYS A 700 -27.86 -21.35 -16.02
N THR A 701 -28.44 -20.17 -15.85
CA THR A 701 -29.56 -19.69 -16.66
C THR A 701 -29.04 -18.57 -17.53
N GLY A 702 -28.33 -18.93 -18.60
CA GLY A 702 -27.95 -17.99 -19.63
C GLY A 702 -26.93 -18.57 -20.62
N PRO A 703 -26.97 -18.14 -21.90
CA PRO A 703 -26.05 -18.61 -22.93
C PRO A 703 -24.61 -18.10 -22.74
N ASN A 704 -24.40 -17.06 -21.93
CA ASN A 704 -23.11 -16.39 -21.81
C ASN A 704 -22.37 -16.79 -20.51
N PRO A 705 -21.17 -17.38 -20.58
CA PRO A 705 -20.42 -17.81 -19.39
C PRO A 705 -20.08 -16.63 -18.49
N LYS A 706 -19.95 -16.89 -17.19
CA LYS A 706 -19.63 -15.90 -16.14
C LYS A 706 -18.16 -15.98 -15.75
N VAL A 707 -17.69 -15.04 -14.93
CA VAL A 707 -16.35 -15.06 -14.32
C VAL A 707 -16.27 -16.22 -13.33
N ASP A 708 -15.16 -16.97 -13.33
CA ASP A 708 -14.94 -18.05 -12.36
C ASP A 708 -14.37 -17.52 -11.05
N TRP A 709 -13.32 -16.68 -11.17
CA TRP A 709 -12.62 -16.09 -10.03
C TRP A 709 -12.35 -14.61 -10.28
N HIS A 710 -12.64 -13.77 -9.29
CA HIS A 710 -12.25 -12.37 -9.26
C HIS A 710 -11.23 -12.19 -8.14
N LEU A 711 -10.02 -11.75 -8.45
CA LEU A 711 -8.96 -11.42 -7.49
C LEU A 711 -8.92 -9.90 -7.26
N SER A 712 -8.92 -9.46 -6.00
CA SER A 712 -8.72 -8.05 -5.62
C SER A 712 -7.91 -7.85 -4.35
N GLY A 713 -7.49 -6.61 -4.05
CA GLY A 713 -6.49 -6.37 -2.98
C GLY A 713 -6.76 -5.24 -1.99
N HIS A 714 -7.27 -4.09 -2.43
CA HIS A 714 -7.26 -2.82 -1.66
C HIS A 714 -7.80 -2.84 -0.20
N SER A 715 -8.52 -3.88 0.23
CA SER A 715 -9.14 -3.91 1.56
C SER A 715 -8.27 -4.50 2.67
N HIS A 716 -7.07 -5.04 2.37
CA HIS A 716 -6.13 -5.68 3.32
C HIS A 716 -6.68 -6.88 4.12
N ARG A 717 -7.90 -7.34 3.78
CA ARG A 717 -8.64 -8.39 4.50
C ARG A 717 -8.87 -9.60 3.62
N SER A 718 -8.07 -10.63 3.84
CA SER A 718 -8.14 -11.84 3.03
C SER A 718 -9.47 -12.57 3.18
N GLY A 719 -10.08 -12.94 2.05
CA GLY A 719 -11.33 -13.70 2.06
C GLY A 719 -11.75 -14.23 0.70
N VAL A 720 -12.36 -15.40 0.70
CA VAL A 720 -13.10 -15.98 -0.44
C VAL A 720 -14.59 -15.83 -0.14
N TYR A 721 -15.26 -15.01 -0.94
CA TYR A 721 -16.67 -14.69 -0.80
C TYR A 721 -17.51 -15.32 -1.91
N LYS A 722 -18.70 -15.82 -1.55
CA LYS A 722 -19.72 -16.27 -2.48
C LYS A 722 -21.04 -15.56 -2.22
N LEU A 723 -21.69 -15.15 -3.30
CA LEU A 723 -22.88 -14.30 -3.24
C LEU A 723 -24.15 -15.07 -3.57
N GLY A 724 -25.28 -14.61 -3.03
CA GLY A 724 -26.63 -14.97 -3.45
C GLY A 724 -27.45 -13.73 -3.75
N TRP A 725 -28.50 -13.89 -4.55
CA TRP A 725 -29.48 -12.83 -4.79
C TRP A 725 -30.66 -12.99 -3.83
N ASP A 726 -31.10 -11.91 -3.17
CA ASP A 726 -32.28 -11.99 -2.31
C ASP A 726 -33.55 -11.90 -3.19
N PRO A 727 -34.34 -12.99 -3.34
CA PRO A 727 -35.54 -12.98 -4.20
C PRO A 727 -36.60 -12.00 -3.69
N ARG A 728 -36.57 -11.61 -2.41
CA ARG A 728 -37.48 -10.61 -1.82
C ARG A 728 -37.22 -9.19 -2.35
N GLY A 729 -36.03 -8.94 -2.91
CA GLY A 729 -35.63 -7.63 -3.44
C GLY A 729 -35.97 -7.40 -4.92
N ILE A 730 -36.43 -8.43 -5.64
CA ILE A 730 -36.78 -8.31 -7.08
C ILE A 730 -38.20 -7.75 -7.25
N TYR A 731 -39.08 -7.95 -6.27
CA TYR A 731 -40.51 -7.58 -6.33
C TYR A 731 -40.91 -6.41 -5.41
N ALA A 732 -39.98 -5.87 -4.63
CA ALA A 732 -40.25 -4.74 -3.74
C ALA A 732 -39.79 -3.42 -4.35
N SER A 733 -40.45 -2.31 -4.00
CA SER A 733 -40.01 -0.92 -4.22
C SER A 733 -38.62 -0.60 -3.64
N ASP A 734 -37.93 -1.59 -3.07
CA ASP A 734 -36.71 -1.54 -2.28
C ASP A 734 -35.41 -1.79 -3.06
N GLY A 735 -35.50 -2.17 -4.35
CA GLY A 735 -34.37 -2.38 -5.25
C GLY A 735 -33.63 -3.72 -5.07
N TRP A 736 -32.89 -4.12 -6.12
CA TRP A 736 -32.06 -5.33 -6.15
C TRP A 736 -31.07 -5.38 -4.98
N ARG A 737 -31.01 -6.54 -4.31
CA ARG A 737 -30.23 -6.76 -3.08
C ARG A 737 -29.36 -8.01 -3.21
N VAL A 738 -28.14 -7.91 -2.71
CA VAL A 738 -27.12 -8.96 -2.73
C VAL A 738 -26.80 -9.41 -1.32
N GLU A 739 -26.66 -10.73 -1.11
CA GLU A 739 -26.27 -11.36 0.15
C GLU A 739 -24.90 -12.00 0.03
N VAL A 740 -24.02 -11.78 1.02
CA VAL A 740 -22.81 -12.61 1.18
C VAL A 740 -23.20 -13.88 1.95
N ARG A 741 -23.18 -15.02 1.27
CA ARG A 741 -23.61 -16.32 1.84
C ARG A 741 -22.47 -17.17 2.35
N GLU A 742 -21.26 -16.90 1.90
CA GLU A 742 -20.04 -17.55 2.38
C GLU A 742 -18.92 -16.52 2.43
N ALA A 743 -18.13 -16.54 3.50
CA ALA A 743 -16.91 -15.76 3.67
C ALA A 743 -15.87 -16.62 4.42
N LYS A 744 -14.75 -16.93 3.78
CA LYS A 744 -13.70 -17.79 4.34
C LYS A 744 -12.31 -17.22 4.10
N ASP A 745 -11.51 -17.07 5.15
CA ASP A 745 -10.08 -16.76 5.05
C ASP A 745 -9.28 -18.03 4.69
N PRO A 746 -8.64 -18.12 3.51
CA PRO A 746 -7.89 -19.31 3.09
C PRO A 746 -6.59 -19.55 3.88
N GLY A 747 -6.08 -18.56 4.64
CA GLY A 747 -4.93 -18.73 5.54
C GLY A 747 -5.28 -19.42 6.86
N ILE A 748 -6.57 -19.42 7.21
CA ILE A 748 -7.06 -19.92 8.50
C ILE A 748 -7.93 -21.16 8.29
N HIS A 749 -8.79 -21.14 7.28
CA HIS A 749 -9.74 -22.20 6.96
C HIS A 749 -9.18 -23.24 5.97
N ASN A 750 -7.86 -23.28 5.79
CA ASN A 750 -7.16 -24.10 4.80
C ASN A 750 -7.58 -23.78 3.35
N THR A 751 -7.15 -24.61 2.40
CA THR A 751 -7.50 -24.50 0.99
C THR A 751 -9.02 -24.44 0.77
N GLN A 752 -9.48 -23.42 0.06
CA GLN A 752 -10.86 -23.33 -0.41
C GLN A 752 -10.92 -23.81 -1.86
N THR A 753 -11.94 -24.60 -2.23
CA THR A 753 -12.08 -25.09 -3.60
C THR A 753 -13.36 -24.54 -4.23
N VAL A 754 -13.21 -23.81 -5.33
CA VAL A 754 -14.33 -23.34 -6.16
C VAL A 754 -14.06 -23.73 -7.61
N LYS A 755 -14.75 -24.76 -8.08
CA LYS A 755 -14.56 -25.30 -9.43
C LYS A 755 -14.98 -24.28 -10.50
N PRO A 756 -14.29 -24.22 -11.65
CA PRO A 756 -14.71 -23.35 -12.75
C PRO A 756 -16.14 -23.68 -13.19
N ASN A 757 -16.83 -22.66 -13.69
CA ASN A 757 -18.20 -22.74 -14.20
C ASN A 757 -19.19 -23.24 -13.14
N THR A 758 -19.01 -22.95 -11.85
CA THR A 758 -19.99 -23.31 -10.81
C THR A 758 -20.64 -22.08 -10.20
N VAL A 759 -19.84 -21.32 -9.44
CA VAL A 759 -20.17 -20.04 -8.79
C VAL A 759 -18.94 -19.16 -8.94
N THR A 760 -19.13 -17.85 -9.04
CA THR A 760 -17.99 -16.93 -9.02
C THR A 760 -17.44 -16.84 -7.60
N ALA A 761 -16.16 -17.11 -7.41
CA ALA A 761 -15.45 -16.75 -6.20
C ALA A 761 -14.96 -15.30 -6.28
N LEU A 762 -15.42 -14.44 -5.38
CA LEU A 762 -14.82 -13.13 -5.18
C LEU A 762 -13.73 -13.27 -4.13
N ILE A 763 -12.47 -13.15 -4.54
CA ILE A 763 -11.29 -13.42 -3.74
C ILE A 763 -10.59 -12.11 -3.46
N VAL A 764 -10.48 -11.76 -2.19
CA VAL A 764 -9.65 -10.66 -1.72
C VAL A 764 -8.35 -11.25 -1.20
N SER A 765 -7.23 -10.92 -1.83
CA SER A 765 -5.91 -11.23 -1.30
C SER A 765 -5.63 -10.41 -0.04
N SER A 766 -4.82 -10.95 0.86
CA SER A 766 -4.19 -10.13 1.88
C SER A 766 -3.24 -9.12 1.24
N CYS A 767 -2.75 -8.17 2.02
CA CYS A 767 -1.67 -7.28 1.59
C CYS A 767 -0.34 -8.05 1.49
N GLY A 768 0.41 -7.81 0.41
CA GLY A 768 1.65 -8.52 0.10
C GLY A 768 2.92 -7.92 0.71
N GLY A 769 2.81 -6.83 1.47
CA GLY A 769 3.93 -6.14 2.09
C GLY A 769 3.72 -5.85 3.59
N PRO A 770 2.71 -5.04 3.96
CA PRO A 770 2.43 -4.73 5.36
C PRO A 770 1.70 -5.85 6.10
N ILE A 771 1.47 -5.65 7.40
CA ILE A 771 0.62 -6.52 8.23
C ILE A 771 -0.85 -6.37 7.84
N GLY A 772 -1.47 -7.48 7.39
CA GLY A 772 -2.90 -7.53 7.08
C GLY A 772 -3.77 -7.50 8.32
N TYR A 773 -5.09 -7.42 8.14
CA TYR A 773 -6.03 -7.55 9.25
C TYR A 773 -7.13 -8.56 8.95
N GLN A 774 -7.76 -9.06 10.02
CA GLN A 774 -8.86 -10.01 9.93
C GLN A 774 -9.77 -9.88 11.15
N ASN A 775 -11.04 -10.26 10.96
CA ASN A 775 -12.05 -10.40 11.99
C ASN A 775 -12.97 -11.57 11.64
N LEU A 776 -12.78 -12.71 12.29
CA LEU A 776 -13.56 -13.92 12.01
C LEU A 776 -14.84 -13.97 12.83
N ASP A 777 -14.75 -13.66 14.12
CA ASP A 777 -15.82 -13.79 15.10
C ASP A 777 -15.83 -12.70 16.18
N GLY A 778 -15.18 -11.56 15.93
CA GLY A 778 -15.11 -10.42 16.86
C GLY A 778 -13.91 -10.47 17.80
N GLU A 779 -12.94 -11.35 17.53
CA GLU A 779 -11.70 -11.45 18.27
C GLU A 779 -10.91 -10.14 18.21
N LEU A 780 -10.36 -9.71 19.36
CA LEU A 780 -9.67 -8.43 19.55
C LEU A 780 -10.33 -7.23 18.85
N SER A 781 -11.65 -7.21 18.71
CA SER A 781 -12.37 -6.13 18.03
C SER A 781 -11.77 -5.80 16.64
N ALA A 782 -11.35 -6.85 15.91
CA ALA A 782 -10.73 -6.83 14.58
C ALA A 782 -9.24 -6.47 14.48
N TRP A 783 -8.54 -6.37 15.61
CA TRP A 783 -7.11 -6.00 15.65
C TRP A 783 -6.15 -7.19 15.60
N THR A 784 -6.58 -8.39 15.16
CA THR A 784 -5.73 -9.59 15.30
C THR A 784 -4.46 -9.67 14.46
N GLY A 785 -4.29 -8.79 13.47
CA GLY A 785 -3.13 -8.80 12.57
C GLY A 785 -2.99 -10.10 11.75
N ARG A 786 -2.44 -10.01 10.54
CA ARG A 786 -2.09 -11.18 9.72
C ARG A 786 -0.73 -10.96 9.06
N PRO A 787 0.11 -12.00 8.95
CA PRO A 787 1.37 -11.86 8.24
C PRO A 787 1.13 -11.41 6.78
N PRO A 788 2.08 -10.71 6.16
CA PRO A 788 2.00 -10.35 4.75
C PRO A 788 1.79 -11.61 3.90
N ALA A 789 0.86 -11.55 2.95
CA ALA A 789 0.45 -12.72 2.20
C ALA A 789 -0.14 -12.40 0.82
N GLY A 790 -0.01 -13.36 -0.09
CA GLY A 790 -0.70 -13.40 -1.37
C GLY A 790 -1.62 -14.61 -1.50
N THR A 791 -2.34 -14.68 -2.61
CA THR A 791 -3.20 -15.82 -2.95
C THR A 791 -2.55 -16.65 -4.06
N ALA A 792 -2.61 -17.98 -3.96
CA ALA A 792 -2.36 -18.87 -5.08
C ALA A 792 -3.66 -19.57 -5.49
N LEU A 793 -4.00 -19.47 -6.77
CA LEU A 793 -5.15 -20.08 -7.42
C LEU A 793 -4.65 -21.14 -8.41
N ASP A 794 -5.21 -22.35 -8.35
CA ASP A 794 -5.08 -23.36 -9.39
C ASP A 794 -6.38 -23.45 -10.21
N PRO A 795 -6.44 -22.85 -11.41
CA PRO A 795 -7.63 -22.88 -12.25
C PRO A 795 -8.02 -24.27 -12.76
N ALA A 796 -7.13 -25.27 -12.69
CA ALA A 796 -7.45 -26.63 -13.09
C ALA A 796 -8.31 -27.35 -12.04
N THR A 797 -8.02 -27.16 -10.75
CA THR A 797 -8.77 -27.77 -9.64
C THR A 797 -9.82 -26.83 -9.04
N GLY A 798 -9.60 -25.52 -9.14
CA GLY A 798 -10.32 -24.48 -8.43
C GLY A 798 -9.81 -24.21 -7.03
N ASP A 799 -8.63 -24.73 -6.67
CA ASP A 799 -8.05 -24.56 -5.34
C ASP A 799 -7.50 -23.15 -5.13
N ILE A 800 -7.83 -22.58 -3.98
CA ILE A 800 -7.46 -21.24 -3.53
C ILE A 800 -6.77 -21.39 -2.18
N ARG A 801 -5.50 -21.01 -2.10
CA ARG A 801 -4.69 -21.07 -0.88
C ARG A 801 -3.98 -19.74 -0.63
N GLN A 802 -3.65 -19.47 0.62
CA GLN A 802 -2.83 -18.32 0.98
C GLN A 802 -1.35 -18.71 1.02
N VAL A 803 -0.49 -17.85 0.48
CA VAL A 803 0.97 -17.94 0.59
C VAL A 803 1.40 -16.76 1.46
N LYS A 804 2.01 -17.02 2.62
CA LYS A 804 2.37 -15.99 3.59
C LYS A 804 3.86 -16.04 3.94
N THR A 805 4.36 -14.96 4.54
CA THR A 805 5.68 -14.91 5.15
C THR A 805 5.57 -14.48 6.61
N ASP A 806 6.27 -15.17 7.51
CA ASP A 806 6.16 -15.00 8.97
C ASP A 806 7.54 -14.94 9.66
N ARG A 807 8.56 -14.48 8.93
CA ARG A 807 9.92 -14.34 9.49
C ARG A 807 9.92 -13.34 10.63
N CYS A 808 10.57 -13.69 11.75
CA CYS A 808 10.62 -12.83 12.91
C CYS A 808 12.02 -12.78 13.56
N HIS A 809 12.34 -11.65 14.17
CA HIS A 809 13.65 -11.35 14.73
C HIS A 809 13.91 -11.99 16.11
N VAL A 810 12.95 -12.74 16.66
CA VAL A 810 13.01 -13.30 18.02
C VAL A 810 12.99 -14.84 18.07
N GLU A 811 12.40 -15.51 17.07
CA GLU A 811 12.21 -16.97 17.02
C GLU A 811 12.88 -17.59 15.78
N GLY A 812 13.07 -18.91 15.83
CA GLY A 812 13.54 -19.70 14.67
C GLY A 812 14.94 -19.31 14.16
N GLU A 813 15.18 -19.58 12.87
CA GLU A 813 16.45 -19.30 12.20
C GLU A 813 16.67 -17.81 11.85
N PHE A 814 15.64 -16.97 12.05
CA PHE A 814 15.66 -15.53 11.78
C PHE A 814 15.93 -14.68 13.01
N LYS A 815 16.15 -15.31 14.18
CA LYS A 815 16.53 -14.64 15.41
C LYS A 815 17.74 -13.72 15.18
N GLY A 816 17.55 -12.42 15.41
CA GLY A 816 18.57 -11.39 15.22
C GLY A 816 18.78 -10.89 13.78
N LYS A 817 18.05 -11.41 12.78
CA LYS A 817 18.22 -11.06 11.35
C LYS A 817 17.39 -9.86 10.85
N GLY A 818 16.69 -9.15 11.73
CA GLY A 818 16.01 -7.88 11.40
C GLY A 818 14.71 -8.00 10.60
N PHE A 819 14.15 -9.21 10.43
CA PHE A 819 12.82 -9.43 9.82
C PHE A 819 11.71 -9.39 10.87
N ASN A 820 10.54 -8.82 10.57
CA ASN A 820 9.45 -8.71 11.54
C ASN A 820 8.04 -8.84 10.93
N GLU A 821 7.85 -9.86 10.11
CA GLU A 821 6.60 -10.11 9.36
C GLU A 821 5.52 -10.82 10.18
N LYS A 822 5.88 -11.49 11.28
CA LYS A 822 4.91 -12.13 12.19
C LYS A 822 4.24 -11.08 13.09
N PRO A 823 2.92 -10.82 12.97
CA PRO A 823 2.19 -9.84 13.78
C PRO A 823 2.40 -10.04 15.28
N ARG A 824 2.45 -8.97 16.07
CA ARG A 824 2.69 -9.06 17.52
C ARG A 824 1.41 -8.86 18.34
N LEU A 825 1.20 -9.70 19.35
CA LEU A 825 0.05 -9.56 20.27
C LEU A 825 0.11 -8.25 21.06
N ALA A 826 1.32 -7.81 21.42
CA ALA A 826 1.54 -6.52 22.06
C ALA A 826 0.99 -5.35 21.24
N VAL A 827 1.16 -5.39 19.91
CA VAL A 827 0.62 -4.39 18.99
C VAL A 827 -0.90 -4.41 19.04
N ALA A 828 -1.53 -5.58 18.87
CA ALA A 828 -2.99 -5.69 18.89
C ALA A 828 -3.63 -5.19 20.20
N LEU A 829 -3.00 -5.45 21.35
CA LEU A 829 -3.46 -4.96 22.66
C LEU A 829 -3.30 -3.44 22.81
N ASP A 830 -2.22 -2.87 22.27
CA ASP A 830 -2.01 -1.43 22.27
C ASP A 830 -3.06 -0.70 21.42
N TYR A 831 -3.39 -1.25 20.25
CA TYR A 831 -4.48 -0.77 19.40
C TYR A 831 -5.85 -0.84 20.07
N LEU A 832 -6.15 -1.94 20.77
CA LEU A 832 -7.38 -2.03 21.57
C LEU A 832 -7.47 -0.96 22.65
N HIS A 833 -6.34 -0.56 23.24
CA HIS A 833 -6.30 0.54 24.18
C HIS A 833 -6.61 1.87 23.49
N ALA A 834 -5.89 2.19 22.41
CA ALA A 834 -6.03 3.44 21.66
C ALA A 834 -7.46 3.67 21.12
N MET A 835 -8.07 2.59 20.65
CA MET A 835 -9.42 2.60 20.07
C MET A 835 -10.54 2.52 21.11
N SER A 836 -10.21 2.40 22.41
CA SER A 836 -11.21 2.32 23.46
C SER A 836 -12.05 3.60 23.59
N GLY A 837 -13.34 3.43 23.90
CA GLY A 837 -14.27 4.54 24.06
C GLY A 837 -14.68 5.24 22.76
N LEU A 838 -14.48 4.61 21.59
CA LEU A 838 -15.05 5.04 20.30
C LEU A 838 -16.36 4.27 20.02
N PRO A 839 -17.54 4.91 20.16
CA PRO A 839 -18.83 4.20 19.99
C PRO A 839 -19.02 3.61 18.60
N LYS A 840 -18.54 4.32 17.57
CA LYS A 840 -18.64 3.92 16.15
C LYS A 840 -17.82 2.66 15.79
N LYS A 841 -16.85 2.28 16.63
CA LYS A 841 -16.00 1.08 16.44
C LYS A 841 -16.41 -0.10 17.33
N GLY A 842 -17.66 -0.12 17.81
CA GLY A 842 -18.22 -1.28 18.49
C GLY A 842 -18.08 -1.29 20.02
N ASN A 843 -17.94 -0.11 20.66
CA ASN A 843 -17.81 0.03 22.12
C ASN A 843 -16.62 -0.76 22.71
N ILE A 844 -15.44 -0.59 22.11
CA ILE A 844 -14.18 -1.19 22.58
C ILE A 844 -13.92 -0.78 24.04
N ARG A 845 -13.74 -1.78 24.90
CA ARG A 845 -13.41 -1.57 26.32
C ARG A 845 -11.89 -1.54 26.49
N VAL A 846 -11.42 -0.66 27.37
CA VAL A 846 -10.00 -0.59 27.74
C VAL A 846 -9.49 -1.97 28.18
N PRO A 847 -8.43 -2.51 27.56
CA PRO A 847 -7.97 -3.89 27.78
C PRO A 847 -7.48 -4.19 29.20
N LEU A 848 -6.76 -3.25 29.81
CA LEU A 848 -6.16 -3.39 31.14
C LEU A 848 -6.19 -2.03 31.87
N ARG A 849 -6.60 -2.04 33.14
CA ARG A 849 -6.59 -0.89 34.05
C ARG A 849 -6.15 -1.31 35.44
N PHE A 850 -5.74 -0.37 36.27
CA PHE A 850 -5.54 -0.59 37.70
C PHE A 850 -6.58 0.18 38.50
N LYS A 851 -7.10 -0.45 39.56
CA LYS A 851 -8.04 0.18 40.47
C LYS A 851 -7.28 1.10 41.43
N PRO A 852 -7.70 2.36 41.58
CA PRO A 852 -7.12 3.27 42.57
C PRO A 852 -7.35 2.76 43.98
N GLY A 853 -6.39 3.00 44.88
CA GLY A 853 -6.50 2.50 46.25
C GLY A 853 -5.45 3.02 47.22
N TYR A 854 -5.47 2.46 48.43
CA TYR A 854 -4.54 2.79 49.51
C TYR A 854 -3.31 1.87 49.46
N PHE A 855 -2.56 1.93 48.35
CA PHE A 855 -1.35 1.13 48.12
C PHE A 855 -0.34 1.26 49.26
N ALA A 856 -0.12 2.49 49.76
CA ALA A 856 0.77 2.76 50.89
C ALA A 856 0.44 1.98 52.17
N LYS A 857 -0.77 1.46 52.35
CA LYS A 857 -1.17 0.64 53.51
C LYS A 857 -1.14 -0.85 53.22
N SER A 858 -1.63 -1.24 52.05
CA SER A 858 -1.88 -2.64 51.70
C SER A 858 -0.72 -3.33 51.00
N GLY A 859 0.17 -2.57 50.32
CA GLY A 859 1.17 -3.15 49.41
C GLY A 859 0.54 -3.93 48.24
N GLN A 860 -0.74 -3.71 47.96
CA GLN A 860 -1.50 -4.44 46.95
C GLN A 860 -2.15 -3.48 45.95
N LEU A 861 -2.28 -3.95 44.72
CA LEU A 861 -2.95 -3.26 43.62
C LEU A 861 -3.91 -4.21 42.91
N GLU A 862 -5.11 -3.75 42.57
CA GLU A 862 -6.09 -4.57 41.84
C GLU A 862 -6.02 -4.26 40.33
N LEU A 863 -5.76 -5.29 39.54
CA LEU A 863 -5.73 -5.28 38.09
C LEU A 863 -7.13 -5.59 37.54
N VAL A 864 -7.61 -4.75 36.63
CA VAL A 864 -8.92 -4.90 35.99
C VAL A 864 -8.72 -5.13 34.50
N LEU A 865 -8.96 -6.36 34.07
CA LEU A 865 -8.92 -6.74 32.66
C LEU A 865 -10.31 -6.58 32.03
N SER A 866 -10.35 -6.18 30.76
CA SER A 866 -11.60 -6.26 29.99
C SER A 866 -12.07 -7.72 29.89
N GLU A 867 -13.37 -7.93 29.69
CA GLU A 867 -13.91 -9.28 29.48
C GLU A 867 -13.22 -9.98 28.31
N GLN A 868 -12.92 -9.23 27.24
CA GLN A 868 -12.22 -9.72 26.07
C GLN A 868 -10.82 -10.24 26.43
N VAL A 869 -9.98 -9.42 27.08
CA VAL A 869 -8.61 -9.83 27.46
C VAL A 869 -8.64 -10.96 28.49
N ARG A 870 -9.59 -10.94 29.44
CA ARG A 870 -9.77 -12.02 30.42
C ARG A 870 -10.07 -13.36 29.74
N LYS A 871 -10.91 -13.39 28.70
CA LYS A 871 -11.23 -14.60 27.93
C LYS A 871 -10.04 -15.15 27.16
N LEU A 872 -9.15 -14.28 26.67
CA LEU A 872 -7.92 -14.73 26.01
C LEU A 872 -6.98 -15.43 26.98
N GLY A 873 -7.00 -15.05 28.26
CA GLY A 873 -6.12 -15.62 29.28
C GLY A 873 -4.64 -15.44 28.93
N CYS A 874 -4.29 -14.41 28.17
CA CYS A 874 -2.95 -14.22 27.58
C CYS A 874 -1.98 -13.42 28.46
N VAL A 875 -2.40 -12.93 29.63
CA VAL A 875 -1.55 -12.17 30.57
C VAL A 875 -0.88 -13.13 31.55
N VAL A 876 0.45 -13.11 31.62
CA VAL A 876 1.26 -13.99 32.50
C VAL A 876 1.69 -13.26 33.76
N SER A 877 2.30 -12.08 33.60
CA SER A 877 2.84 -11.27 34.69
C SER A 877 2.84 -9.79 34.32
N VAL A 878 2.95 -8.95 35.35
CA VAL A 878 3.11 -7.49 35.22
C VAL A 878 4.38 -7.09 35.93
N THR A 879 5.22 -6.29 35.27
CA THR A 879 6.41 -5.66 35.85
C THR A 879 6.24 -4.14 35.73
N LEU A 880 6.49 -3.41 36.81
CA LEU A 880 6.48 -1.94 36.80
C LEU A 880 7.92 -1.45 36.74
N TRP A 881 8.24 -0.64 35.74
CA TRP A 881 9.53 0.02 35.63
C TRP A 881 9.41 1.44 36.14
N VAL A 882 10.21 1.81 37.13
CA VAL A 882 10.22 3.17 37.70
C VAL A 882 11.59 3.81 37.54
N PHE A 883 11.61 5.07 37.12
CA PHE A 883 12.83 5.82 36.89
C PHE A 883 13.22 6.62 38.14
N GLU A 884 14.43 6.37 38.65
CA GLU A 884 15.03 7.17 39.70
C GLU A 884 16.01 8.18 39.10
N LYS A 885 15.81 9.45 39.47
CA LYS A 885 16.76 10.54 39.23
C LYS A 885 17.16 11.13 40.56
N ASN A 886 18.40 10.88 40.97
CA ASN A 886 18.95 11.45 42.20
C ASN A 886 20.18 12.29 41.88
N SER A 887 20.27 13.50 42.43
CA SER A 887 21.42 14.39 42.27
C SER A 887 22.11 14.54 43.61
N GLN A 888 23.10 13.69 43.88
CA GLN A 888 23.88 13.79 45.11
C GLN A 888 25.06 14.74 44.91
N LYS A 889 25.23 15.66 45.85
CA LYS A 889 26.38 16.56 45.89
C LYS A 889 27.55 15.79 46.52
N ARG A 890 28.60 15.52 45.73
CA ARG A 890 29.83 14.91 46.23
C ARG A 890 30.57 15.86 47.19
N PRO A 891 31.42 15.32 48.07
CA PRO A 891 32.22 16.12 49.01
C PRO A 891 33.12 17.16 48.32
N ASP A 892 33.51 16.94 47.07
CA ASP A 892 34.32 17.84 46.23
C ASP A 892 33.51 18.95 45.53
N GLY A 893 32.20 19.01 45.77
CA GLY A 893 31.29 19.98 45.15
C GLY A 893 30.76 19.59 43.77
N SER A 894 31.25 18.50 43.17
CA SER A 894 30.69 17.93 41.95
C SER A 894 29.33 17.26 42.23
N ARG A 895 28.47 17.15 41.22
CA ARG A 895 27.18 16.46 41.35
C ARG A 895 27.27 15.12 40.64
N GLU A 896 26.93 14.05 41.36
CA GLU A 896 26.70 12.74 40.76
C GLU A 896 25.21 12.58 40.54
N GLU A 897 24.84 12.44 39.27
CA GLU A 897 23.46 12.13 38.89
C GLU A 897 23.33 10.62 38.68
N THR A 898 22.54 9.98 39.54
CA THR A 898 22.10 8.60 39.34
C THR A 898 20.84 8.63 38.49
N LYS A 899 20.88 7.95 37.33
CA LYS A 899 19.76 7.75 36.41
C LYS A 899 19.59 6.25 36.24
N THR A 900 18.55 5.66 36.82
CA THR A 900 18.41 4.21 36.83
C THR A 900 16.95 3.78 36.75
N TRP A 901 16.71 2.74 35.96
CA TRP A 901 15.43 2.04 35.90
C TRP A 901 15.40 0.91 36.90
N HIS A 902 14.38 0.89 37.75
CA HIS A 902 14.15 -0.18 38.72
C HIS A 902 12.97 -1.05 38.28
N PRO A 903 13.18 -2.35 37.99
CA PRO A 903 12.10 -3.28 37.74
C PRO A 903 11.48 -3.75 39.06
N ILE A 904 10.18 -3.50 39.22
CA ILE A 904 9.37 -4.00 40.32
C ILE A 904 8.50 -5.13 39.79
N VAL A 905 8.69 -6.34 40.31
CA VAL A 905 8.02 -7.56 39.83
C VAL A 905 7.02 -8.04 40.89
N PRO A 906 5.80 -7.46 40.94
CA PRO A 906 4.78 -7.92 41.86
C PRO A 906 4.31 -9.34 41.53
N ARG A 907 3.89 -10.09 42.55
CA ARG A 907 3.26 -11.39 42.37
C ARG A 907 1.79 -11.21 41.96
N LEU A 908 1.42 -11.70 40.78
CA LEU A 908 0.03 -11.74 40.32
C LEU A 908 -0.70 -12.97 40.90
N ASN A 909 -1.79 -12.74 41.65
CA ASN A 909 -2.70 -13.78 42.13
C ASN A 909 -4.14 -13.41 41.76
N GLY A 910 -4.70 -14.09 40.76
CA GLY A 910 -5.98 -13.71 40.17
C GLY A 910 -5.90 -12.32 39.54
N THR A 911 -6.57 -11.34 40.15
CA THR A 911 -6.54 -9.93 39.76
C THR A 911 -5.71 -9.06 40.70
N THR A 912 -5.10 -9.61 41.75
CA THR A 912 -4.35 -8.84 42.74
C THR A 912 -2.85 -8.94 42.49
N LEU A 913 -2.18 -7.78 42.41
CA LEU A 913 -0.73 -7.63 42.39
C LEU A 913 -0.26 -7.37 43.81
N SER A 914 0.61 -8.25 44.33
CA SER A 914 1.20 -8.13 45.68
C SER A 914 2.68 -7.74 45.57
N PHE A 915 3.04 -6.64 46.22
CA PHE A 915 4.39 -6.08 46.20
C PHE A 915 5.18 -6.52 47.44
N LYS A 916 6.50 -6.64 47.31
CA LYS A 916 7.38 -6.86 48.46
C LYS A 916 7.43 -5.58 49.31
N ASP A 917 7.71 -5.72 50.60
CA ASP A 917 7.83 -4.56 51.49
C ASP A 917 8.98 -3.63 51.07
N GLU A 918 10.08 -4.19 50.53
CA GLU A 918 11.20 -3.45 49.96
C GLU A 918 10.77 -2.58 48.76
N ASP A 919 10.05 -3.17 47.80
CA ASP A 919 9.53 -2.45 46.62
C ASP A 919 8.54 -1.35 47.01
N ARG A 920 7.69 -1.63 48.00
CA ARG A 920 6.75 -0.66 48.56
C ARG A 920 7.48 0.49 49.24
N ALA A 921 8.50 0.21 50.04
CA ALA A 921 9.30 1.23 50.70
C ALA A 921 10.04 2.12 49.70
N MET A 922 10.58 1.52 48.62
CA MET A 922 11.21 2.25 47.52
C MET A 922 10.23 3.22 46.84
N LEU A 923 9.05 2.74 46.45
CA LEU A 923 8.03 3.59 45.82
C LEU A 923 7.57 4.74 46.72
N LEU A 924 7.43 4.49 48.03
CA LEU A 924 7.10 5.53 49.01
C LEU A 924 8.21 6.58 49.08
N SER A 925 9.47 6.16 49.21
CA SER A 925 10.62 7.06 49.25
C SER A 925 10.75 7.90 47.99
N MET A 926 10.54 7.30 46.80
CA MET A 926 10.58 8.02 45.53
C MET A 926 9.45 9.04 45.42
N MET A 927 8.24 8.70 45.89
CA MET A 927 7.10 9.62 45.90
C MET A 927 7.35 10.80 46.84
N ASP A 928 7.91 10.57 48.03
CA ASP A 928 8.23 11.63 49.00
C ASP A 928 9.34 12.57 48.48
N ALA A 929 10.30 12.04 47.72
CA ALA A 929 11.38 12.84 47.11
C ALA A 929 10.86 13.75 45.97
N THR A 930 9.73 13.41 45.34
CA THR A 930 9.09 14.27 44.34
C THR A 930 8.27 15.37 45.03
N THR A 931 8.85 16.58 45.11
CA THR A 931 8.06 17.80 45.36
C THR A 931 7.50 18.28 44.03
N ALA A 932 6.20 18.57 43.95
CA ALA A 932 5.58 19.10 42.75
C ALA A 932 6.26 20.42 42.36
N SER A 933 7.19 20.38 41.39
CA SER A 933 7.80 21.59 40.86
C SER A 933 6.71 22.33 40.09
N SER A 934 6.52 23.59 40.45
CA SER A 934 5.48 24.51 39.98
C SER A 934 5.50 24.82 38.48
N ASN A 935 6.36 24.17 37.69
CA ASN A 935 6.48 24.34 36.24
C ASN A 935 6.13 23.08 35.42
N SER A 936 5.74 21.97 36.05
CA SER A 936 5.15 20.83 35.34
C SER A 936 3.63 20.99 35.30
N ALA A 937 3.16 21.92 34.47
CA ALA A 937 1.74 22.04 34.16
C ALA A 937 1.28 20.78 33.40
N LEU A 938 0.93 19.71 34.12
CA LEU A 938 0.05 18.72 33.57
C LEU A 938 -1.33 19.35 33.47
N ALA A 939 -1.90 19.24 32.27
CA ALA A 939 -3.28 19.50 31.92
C ALA A 939 -4.25 18.59 32.70
N MET A 940 -4.28 18.72 34.03
CA MET A 940 -5.34 18.23 34.90
C MET A 940 -6.32 19.37 35.15
N ALA A 941 -6.96 19.86 34.09
CA ALA A 941 -8.23 20.54 34.24
C ALA A 941 -9.33 19.47 34.14
N TRP A 942 -9.54 18.73 35.23
CA TRP A 942 -10.89 18.22 35.51
C TRP A 942 -11.77 19.42 35.86
N SER A 943 -12.12 20.17 34.80
CA SER A 943 -13.21 21.14 34.69
C SER A 943 -12.79 22.17 33.63
N PRO A 944 -13.58 22.38 32.56
CA PRO A 944 -13.61 23.68 31.91
C PRO A 944 -13.88 24.74 33.01
N ARG A 945 -13.14 25.85 32.99
CA ARG A 945 -13.24 26.93 33.99
C ARG A 945 -14.67 27.46 34.21
N SER A 946 -15.60 27.17 33.29
CA SER A 946 -17.00 27.59 33.30
C SER A 946 -17.99 26.71 34.10
N VAL A 947 -17.57 25.55 34.61
CA VAL A 947 -18.47 24.61 35.33
C VAL A 947 -18.38 24.77 36.86
N VAL A 948 -17.22 25.14 37.40
CA VAL A 948 -16.98 25.32 38.85
C VAL A 948 -17.85 26.44 39.45
N GLU A 949 -18.19 27.46 38.67
CA GLU A 949 -19.03 28.57 39.14
C GLU A 949 -20.53 28.25 39.16
N ASN A 950 -20.97 27.16 38.50
CA ASN A 950 -22.39 26.84 38.31
C ASN A 950 -22.87 25.53 38.97
N TYR A 951 -21.97 24.63 39.41
CA TYR A 951 -22.35 23.33 39.99
C TYR A 951 -21.43 22.92 41.18
N PRO A 952 -21.87 23.04 42.44
CA PRO A 952 -21.02 22.77 43.62
C PRO A 952 -20.73 21.29 43.91
N ASN A 953 -21.28 20.35 43.13
CA ASN A 953 -21.11 18.90 43.29
C ASN A 953 -20.18 18.26 42.23
N THR A 954 -19.45 19.05 41.43
CA THR A 954 -18.59 18.52 40.36
C THR A 954 -17.27 17.94 40.85
N GLU A 955 -16.82 16.89 40.16
CA GLU A 955 -15.58 16.15 40.37
C GLU A 955 -14.36 17.09 40.45
N TYR A 956 -13.69 17.16 41.61
CA TYR A 956 -12.47 17.93 41.80
C TYR A 956 -11.35 16.97 42.23
N VAL A 957 -10.31 16.85 41.40
CA VAL A 957 -9.16 15.95 41.61
C VAL A 957 -7.88 16.77 41.58
N MET A 958 -7.15 16.83 42.68
CA MET A 958 -5.82 17.44 42.74
C MET A 958 -4.72 16.38 42.68
N LEU A 959 -3.75 16.59 41.80
CA LEU A 959 -2.50 15.85 41.79
C LEU A 959 -1.60 16.41 42.91
N ARG A 960 -1.22 15.59 43.89
CA ARG A 960 -0.29 15.99 44.97
C ARG A 960 1.16 15.75 44.58
N GLN A 961 1.46 14.54 44.12
CA GLN A 961 2.81 14.08 43.77
C GLN A 961 2.72 13.08 42.63
N ARG A 962 3.79 12.96 41.83
CA ARG A 962 3.89 12.06 40.68
C ARG A 962 5.36 11.66 40.53
N LEU A 963 5.61 10.37 40.28
CA LEU A 963 6.95 9.91 39.95
C LEU A 963 7.43 10.51 38.61
N VAL A 964 8.75 10.62 38.43
CA VAL A 964 9.35 11.26 37.25
C VAL A 964 8.93 10.56 35.95
N GLN A 965 9.11 9.24 35.88
CA GLN A 965 8.70 8.42 34.75
C GLN A 965 8.46 6.98 35.19
N ALA A 966 7.45 6.32 34.64
CA ALA A 966 7.21 4.90 34.86
C ALA A 966 6.57 4.21 33.64
N PHE A 967 6.75 2.89 33.55
CA PHE A 967 6.16 2.04 32.52
C PHE A 967 5.58 0.77 33.13
N CYS A 968 4.59 0.21 32.46
CA CYS A 968 4.04 -1.10 32.74
C CYS A 968 4.46 -2.05 31.62
N GLU A 969 5.15 -3.13 31.98
CA GLU A 969 5.44 -4.28 31.12
C GLU A 969 4.47 -5.41 31.45
N VAL A 970 3.78 -5.92 30.43
CA VAL A 970 2.88 -7.08 30.53
C VAL A 970 3.47 -8.23 29.74
N THR A 971 3.89 -9.29 30.43
CA THR A 971 4.36 -10.52 29.81
C THR A 971 3.18 -11.30 29.25
N LEU A 972 3.30 -11.76 28.00
CA LEU A 972 2.22 -12.38 27.24
C LEU A 972 2.49 -13.87 26.99
N LYS A 973 1.42 -14.61 26.66
CA LYS A 973 1.46 -15.97 26.13
C LYS A 973 0.42 -16.14 25.03
N GLU A 974 0.45 -17.29 24.35
CA GLU A 974 -0.54 -17.63 23.32
C GLU A 974 -1.98 -17.47 23.87
N PRO A 975 -2.87 -16.75 23.15
CA PRO A 975 -4.25 -16.57 23.55
C PRO A 975 -5.03 -17.90 23.48
N SER A 976 -6.01 -18.03 24.37
CA SER A 976 -6.96 -19.16 24.36
C SER A 976 -7.77 -19.15 23.05
N LEU A 977 -8.17 -20.35 22.59
CA LEU A 977 -9.02 -20.50 21.41
C LEU A 977 -10.34 -19.74 21.59
N THR A 978 -10.88 -19.24 20.48
CA THR A 978 -12.21 -18.62 20.47
C THR A 978 -13.29 -19.69 20.69
N ASP A 979 -14.50 -19.25 21.05
CA ASP A 979 -15.67 -20.14 21.18
C ASP A 979 -15.98 -20.89 19.87
N ALA A 980 -15.52 -20.38 18.73
CA ALA A 980 -15.63 -21.02 17.40
C ALA A 980 -14.55 -22.08 17.13
N GLY A 981 -13.58 -22.28 18.03
CA GLY A 981 -12.48 -23.24 17.88
C GLY A 981 -11.38 -22.79 16.91
N GLU A 982 -11.40 -21.53 16.46
CA GLU A 982 -10.43 -21.00 15.49
C GLU A 982 -9.14 -20.55 16.22
N ASN A 983 -8.00 -21.13 15.85
CA ASN A 983 -6.69 -20.71 16.37
C ASN A 983 -6.09 -19.59 15.51
N TRP A 984 -6.54 -18.36 15.71
CA TRP A 984 -5.88 -17.18 15.12
C TRP A 984 -4.56 -16.83 15.83
N GLY A 985 -4.35 -17.29 17.07
CA GLY A 985 -3.13 -17.05 17.85
C GLY A 985 -1.87 -17.68 17.23
N LYS A 986 -2.03 -18.72 16.42
CA LYS A 986 -0.93 -19.40 15.70
C LYS A 986 -0.08 -18.46 14.84
N ASP A 987 -0.70 -17.40 14.31
CA ASP A 987 -0.07 -16.45 13.38
C ASP A 987 0.48 -15.23 14.11
N VAL A 988 0.43 -15.19 15.44
CA VAL A 988 0.78 -14.02 16.25
C VAL A 988 1.94 -14.33 17.19
N LEU A 989 2.94 -13.45 17.18
CA LEU A 989 4.05 -13.46 18.12
C LEU A 989 3.59 -12.95 19.48
N HIS A 990 3.81 -13.76 20.52
CA HIS A 990 3.46 -13.44 21.91
C HIS A 990 4.69 -13.41 22.84
N ALA A 991 5.89 -13.64 22.31
CA ALA A 991 7.14 -13.54 23.07
C ALA A 991 7.56 -12.10 23.40
N ASP A 992 7.09 -11.11 22.63
CA ASP A 992 7.28 -9.69 22.91
C ASP A 992 6.27 -9.22 23.97
N PRO A 993 6.71 -8.58 25.06
CA PRO A 993 5.79 -8.03 26.05
C PRO A 993 5.07 -6.80 25.53
N TRP A 994 3.89 -6.52 26.07
CA TRP A 994 3.19 -5.25 25.86
C TRP A 994 3.68 -4.24 26.89
N VAL A 995 4.38 -3.21 26.44
CA VAL A 995 4.99 -2.19 27.30
C VAL A 995 4.42 -0.82 26.97
N PHE A 996 4.00 -0.08 27.99
CA PHE A 996 3.38 1.23 27.80
C PHE A 996 3.65 2.17 28.97
N PRO A 997 3.63 3.51 28.73
CA PRO A 997 3.85 4.50 29.77
C PRO A 997 2.77 4.44 30.85
N MET A 998 3.15 4.76 32.09
CA MET A 998 2.26 4.72 33.24
C MET A 998 2.56 5.88 34.19
N ASP A 999 1.50 6.49 34.71
CA ASP A 999 1.53 7.39 35.84
C ASP A 999 1.41 6.62 37.15
N ILE A 1000 2.37 6.86 38.04
CA ILE A 1000 2.30 6.53 39.45
C ILE A 1000 2.23 7.85 40.21
N ALA A 1001 1.09 8.10 40.86
CA ALA A 1001 0.77 9.39 41.43
C ALA A 1001 -0.07 9.30 42.71
N LEU A 1002 -0.02 10.36 43.51
CA LEU A 1002 -0.95 10.60 44.60
C LEU A 1002 -2.00 11.62 44.17
N ILE A 1003 -3.26 11.20 44.17
CA ILE A 1003 -4.40 12.03 43.81
C ILE A 1003 -5.32 12.25 45.01
N ASP A 1004 -5.90 13.44 45.10
CA ASP A 1004 -6.68 13.90 46.24
C ASP A 1004 -7.97 14.59 45.78
N GLY A 1005 -9.15 14.04 46.10
CA GLY A 1005 -10.42 14.63 45.66
C GLY A 1005 -11.58 13.64 45.56
N ASN A 1006 -12.73 14.09 45.05
CA ASN A 1006 -13.83 13.22 44.59
C ASN A 1006 -13.55 12.83 43.13
N VAL A 1007 -13.32 11.55 42.88
CA VAL A 1007 -12.73 11.08 41.61
C VAL A 1007 -13.60 10.02 40.96
N ASN A 1008 -13.86 10.10 39.65
CA ASN A 1008 -14.51 9.04 38.86
C ASN A 1008 -13.62 8.56 37.71
N MET A 1009 -12.68 7.65 37.96
CA MET A 1009 -11.75 7.21 36.91
C MET A 1009 -12.30 6.04 36.11
N GLY A 1010 -13.19 6.34 35.17
CA GLY A 1010 -13.66 5.36 34.18
C GLY A 1010 -14.47 4.21 34.80
N GLY A 1011 -15.35 4.54 35.74
CA GLY A 1011 -16.22 3.59 36.44
C GLY A 1011 -15.84 3.32 37.89
N PHE A 1012 -14.75 3.89 38.39
CA PHE A 1012 -14.37 3.84 39.81
C PHE A 1012 -14.63 5.20 40.46
N SER A 1013 -15.68 5.29 41.28
CA SER A 1013 -15.97 6.48 42.07
C SER A 1013 -15.32 6.39 43.46
N LEU A 1014 -14.56 7.42 43.81
CA LEU A 1014 -14.09 7.74 45.15
C LEU A 1014 -14.87 8.95 45.67
N ASP A 1015 -15.86 8.67 46.52
CA ASP A 1015 -16.61 9.70 47.23
C ASP A 1015 -16.02 9.87 48.63
N LYS A 1016 -15.49 11.05 48.92
CA LYS A 1016 -14.91 11.39 50.24
C LYS A 1016 -15.96 11.73 51.29
N SER A 1017 -17.24 11.78 50.92
CA SER A 1017 -18.35 11.86 51.89
C SER A 1017 -18.69 10.50 52.52
N ASP A 1018 -18.14 9.39 51.98
CA ASP A 1018 -18.26 8.04 52.53
C ASP A 1018 -17.42 7.88 53.82
N PRO A 1019 -18.03 7.65 55.00
CA PRO A 1019 -17.32 7.49 56.27
C PRO A 1019 -16.33 6.30 56.29
N ALA A 1020 -16.49 5.33 55.37
CA ALA A 1020 -15.60 4.18 55.24
C ALA A 1020 -14.29 4.49 54.49
N ARG A 1021 -14.14 5.69 53.91
CA ARG A 1021 -12.99 6.07 53.07
C ARG A 1021 -12.18 7.21 53.72
N PRO A 1022 -10.90 6.99 54.08
CA PRO A 1022 -10.12 8.02 54.79
C PRO A 1022 -9.89 9.27 53.93
N ARG A 1023 -9.81 10.43 54.61
CA ARG A 1023 -9.50 11.78 54.06
C ARG A 1023 -8.13 11.92 53.39
N SER A 1024 -7.36 10.83 53.24
CA SER A 1024 -6.01 10.80 52.68
C SER A 1024 -6.01 10.68 51.16
N ALA A 1025 -4.96 11.19 50.52
CA ALA A 1025 -4.72 10.97 49.09
C ALA A 1025 -4.65 9.47 48.76
N VAL A 1026 -5.09 9.10 47.56
CA VAL A 1026 -5.06 7.71 47.06
C VAL A 1026 -3.96 7.55 46.03
N TRP A 1027 -3.43 6.34 45.92
CA TRP A 1027 -2.48 6.00 44.87
C TRP A 1027 -3.21 5.71 43.58
N HIS A 1028 -2.75 6.36 42.52
CA HIS A 1028 -3.13 6.09 41.15
C HIS A 1028 -1.98 5.38 40.44
N PHE A 1029 -2.29 4.22 39.89
CA PHE A 1029 -1.49 3.55 38.88
C PHE A 1029 -2.36 3.53 37.63
N GLY A 1030 -1.88 4.05 36.53
CA GLY A 1030 -2.68 4.08 35.31
C GLY A 1030 -1.93 4.69 34.15
N ARG A 1031 -2.42 4.48 32.94
CA ARG A 1031 -1.90 5.22 31.80
C ARG A 1031 -2.16 6.73 32.00
N PRO A 1032 -1.25 7.61 31.53
CA PRO A 1032 -1.44 9.05 31.65
C PRO A 1032 -2.78 9.49 31.10
N MET A 1033 -3.41 10.48 31.74
CA MET A 1033 -4.74 10.90 31.32
C MET A 1033 -4.71 11.53 29.92
N GLY A 1034 -5.60 11.07 29.05
CA GLY A 1034 -5.67 11.51 27.65
C GLY A 1034 -4.90 10.60 26.71
N GLU A 1035 -3.86 9.91 27.22
CA GLU A 1035 -2.96 9.00 26.51
C GLU A 1035 -3.74 7.85 25.83
N ARG A 1036 -3.46 7.65 24.54
CA ARG A 1036 -4.00 6.58 23.69
C ARG A 1036 -2.89 5.82 22.96
N GLY A 1037 -1.81 5.48 23.66
CA GLY A 1037 -0.55 5.02 23.06
C GLY A 1037 0.48 6.15 22.88
N GLU A 1038 0.24 7.32 23.47
CA GLU A 1038 0.82 8.60 23.04
C GLU A 1038 2.28 8.79 23.40
N VAL A 1039 3.04 9.14 22.35
CA VAL A 1039 4.15 10.09 22.29
C VAL A 1039 5.13 10.02 23.46
N PRO A 1040 6.34 9.47 23.23
CA PRO A 1040 7.44 9.56 24.19
C PRO A 1040 7.57 10.96 24.75
N ASP A 1041 7.79 11.06 26.05
CA ASP A 1041 8.07 12.34 26.70
C ASP A 1041 9.41 12.85 26.15
N TRP A 1042 9.33 13.65 25.08
CA TRP A 1042 10.48 14.14 24.32
C TRP A 1042 11.42 14.95 25.20
N ASP A 1043 10.85 15.73 26.11
CA ASP A 1043 11.59 16.58 27.02
C ASP A 1043 12.28 15.72 28.09
N PHE A 1044 11.61 14.70 28.64
CA PHE A 1044 12.27 13.71 29.50
C PHE A 1044 13.42 13.00 28.78
N LEU A 1045 13.22 12.59 27.53
CA LEU A 1045 14.25 11.91 26.74
C LEU A 1045 15.44 12.84 26.46
N SER A 1046 15.20 14.10 26.08
CA SER A 1046 16.27 15.07 25.87
C SER A 1046 17.01 15.40 27.16
N ASP A 1047 16.29 15.63 28.26
CA ASP A 1047 16.89 16.04 29.54
C ASP A 1047 17.74 14.95 30.18
N ASN A 1048 17.36 13.68 29.97
CA ASN A 1048 18.03 12.56 30.62
C ASN A 1048 18.98 11.81 29.70
N PHE A 1049 18.74 11.79 28.38
CA PHE A 1049 19.46 10.98 27.40
C PHE A 1049 19.99 11.77 26.18
N ALA A 1050 20.22 13.09 26.30
CA ALA A 1050 20.88 13.87 25.24
C ALA A 1050 22.22 13.27 24.76
N SER A 1051 22.97 12.60 25.63
CA SER A 1051 24.23 11.90 25.27
C SER A 1051 24.03 10.73 24.30
N LYS A 1052 22.80 10.21 24.18
CA LYS A 1052 22.38 9.20 23.20
C LYS A 1052 21.78 9.83 21.94
N GLY A 1053 21.87 11.14 21.77
CA GLY A 1053 21.41 11.86 20.59
C GLY A 1053 19.93 12.25 20.61
N TYR A 1054 19.23 12.07 21.72
CA TYR A 1054 17.88 12.62 21.90
C TYR A 1054 17.90 14.15 21.89
N VAL A 1055 16.89 14.75 21.26
CA VAL A 1055 16.72 16.20 21.16
C VAL A 1055 15.32 16.56 21.62
N ASP A 1056 15.16 17.79 22.13
CA ASP A 1056 13.85 18.30 22.54
C ASP A 1056 12.90 18.43 21.34
N LYS A 1057 11.60 18.46 21.64
CA LYS A 1057 10.54 18.55 20.62
C LYS A 1057 10.78 19.72 19.65
N LYS A 1058 11.15 20.89 20.16
CA LYS A 1058 11.31 22.10 19.33
C LYS A 1058 12.48 21.92 18.38
N SER A 1059 13.60 21.38 18.86
CA SER A 1059 14.78 21.10 18.03
C SER A 1059 14.51 20.10 16.90
N ALA A 1060 13.61 19.13 17.09
CA ALA A 1060 13.24 18.17 16.04
C ALA A 1060 12.34 18.79 14.95
N ILE A 1061 11.39 19.66 15.35
CA ILE A 1061 10.41 20.25 14.41
C ILE A 1061 10.91 21.57 13.77
N TRP A 1062 11.96 22.18 14.32
CA TRP A 1062 12.39 23.52 13.93
C TRP A 1062 12.91 23.56 12.49
N VAL A 1063 12.53 24.63 11.78
CA VAL A 1063 12.99 24.95 10.43
C VAL A 1063 13.72 26.29 10.50
N ASN A 1064 14.90 26.37 9.90
CA ASN A 1064 15.67 27.62 9.85
C ASN A 1064 14.83 28.68 9.11
N LYS A 1065 14.52 29.81 9.75
CA LYS A 1065 13.45 30.75 9.34
C LYS A 1065 13.71 31.56 8.04
N ASN A 1066 14.67 31.17 7.21
CA ASN A 1066 14.90 31.75 5.88
C ASN A 1066 15.09 30.60 4.88
N PRO A 1067 14.33 30.46 3.76
CA PRO A 1067 13.39 31.39 3.12
C PRO A 1067 12.06 30.71 2.66
N VAL A 1068 10.94 30.94 3.35
CA VAL A 1068 9.59 30.73 2.78
C VAL A 1068 9.05 32.10 2.39
N ARG A 1069 9.60 32.63 1.29
CA ARG A 1069 9.08 33.75 0.52
C ARG A 1069 9.29 33.45 -0.95
#